data_AF-A0A8H4ST10-F1
#
_entry.id   AF-A0A8H4ST10-F1
#
_cell.length_a   1.000
_cell.length_b   1.000
_cell.length_c   1.000
_cell.angle_alpha   90.00
_cell.angle_beta   90.00
_cell.angle_gamma   90.00
#
_symmetry.space_group_name_H-M   'P 1'
#
loop_
_entity.id
_entity.type
_entity.pdbx_description
1 polymer ?
#
loop_
_entity_poly.entity_id
_entity_poly.type
_entity_poly.pdbx_seq_one_letter_code
_entity_poly.pdbx_strand_id
1 'polypeptide(L)'
;MNSFTQGIARDVAVVFHDDNTRNGESDDDNSEAGASQKVEYFHTQIKSQSEMAKALNISAALAINVGGIQGTGAGNFVNEEKANKADCNFLLRCVVRNHHNVKQRMEFKWDENPKTETEFLKSYGDSFVYRLVEGGEFVAVVSINTEDSSSVQKIAAELQVAFSAVSAGGKGQYDLSTMKKLSNITVSVQYSGAMNVNPDAKEWDIDLMLKEAAGFPAKCSKARTPIRALLMKYTALADFQKLKLPCSPPSYDKANSMASTMFDDSQSLKQLRSVVDQTIARLLSGQLTKEQLSESPVDNSYPPTEQGLVMARNDIDKAIEAIKSVTEALTASPPQLDDKKKPTQVAGYLKADAIQSRLPAEKGNTGAATPHAVVGSSLAAVHFVDNGVHTLQLYWQQSDNAIVQASYKGAVWLPTLTTVVSEAAANTPIAVTASSAGEEIRLFYLDSSSRMADAVIQAGDKKFSDGGLSSSPLATLASAWRLRMRRSNLRLARTPMGSDSRWPNGAVAALGSGLAALITKVDATAGTTSMSLFLQNSKDAALEEWRFDPQGMWAASWGWVPQLLAPNRVFQTALPIGAGVCAFMDGATANIAALSRSNNVIVASFDASKNTWNAPKGIFSDGTRSSGLAVLAWNEENGDAVKRAYMQVQGGTSDACELCWDANMRVWSESASPVTLNSEKKKDK
;
A
#
# COMPACT_ATOMS: atom_id res chain seq x y z
N MET A 1 -4.36 -20.84 16.98
CA MET A 1 -2.98 -21.12 16.54
C MET A 1 -3.10 -22.14 15.43
N ASN A 2 -2.55 -21.88 14.24
CA ASN A 2 -2.50 -22.87 13.17
C ASN A 2 -1.23 -23.69 13.34
N SER A 3 -1.34 -25.02 13.15
CA SER A 3 -0.15 -25.84 12.98
C SER A 3 0.61 -25.35 11.75
N PHE A 4 1.94 -25.33 11.82
CA PHE A 4 2.79 -24.94 10.70
C PHE A 4 2.62 -25.90 9.51
N THR A 5 2.56 -27.20 9.81
CA THR A 5 2.54 -28.29 8.84
C THR A 5 1.14 -28.56 8.28
N GLN A 6 0.09 -28.26 9.06
CA GLN A 6 -1.33 -28.48 8.72
C GLN A 6 -1.67 -29.92 8.25
N GLY A 7 -0.81 -30.89 8.54
CA GLY A 7 -0.99 -32.31 8.23
C GLY A 7 -1.35 -33.14 9.47
N ILE A 8 -2.14 -34.20 9.28
CA ILE A 8 -2.44 -35.16 10.35
C ILE A 8 -1.28 -36.18 10.42
N ALA A 9 -0.55 -36.18 11.53
CA ALA A 9 0.52 -37.16 11.78
C ALA A 9 0.01 -38.45 12.42
N ARG A 10 -0.98 -38.36 13.32
CA ARG A 10 -1.56 -39.48 14.06
C ARG A 10 -3.01 -39.21 14.42
N ASP A 11 -3.84 -40.23 14.33
CA ASP A 11 -5.27 -40.14 14.60
C ASP A 11 -5.59 -40.13 16.11
N VAL A 12 -4.79 -40.83 16.93
CA VAL A 12 -5.00 -40.95 18.39
C VAL A 12 -3.67 -40.79 19.14
N ALA A 13 -3.28 -39.54 19.40
CA ALA A 13 -2.12 -39.20 20.23
C ALA A 13 -2.51 -38.85 21.68
N VAL A 14 -3.76 -38.44 21.92
CA VAL A 14 -4.27 -38.03 23.23
C VAL A 14 -5.62 -38.70 23.46
N VAL A 15 -5.81 -39.26 24.66
CA VAL A 15 -7.08 -39.82 25.12
C VAL A 15 -7.78 -38.79 25.98
N PHE A 16 -9.08 -38.63 25.74
CA PHE A 16 -9.96 -37.76 26.52
C PHE A 16 -10.76 -38.63 27.48
N HIS A 17 -10.62 -38.35 28.76
CA HIS A 17 -11.42 -38.96 29.82
C HIS A 17 -12.50 -37.96 30.22
N ASP A 18 -13.76 -38.39 30.13
CA ASP A 18 -14.87 -37.62 30.68
C ASP A 18 -14.81 -37.71 32.21
N ASP A 19 -14.81 -36.55 32.89
CA ASP A 19 -14.81 -36.50 34.36
C ASP A 19 -16.16 -36.94 34.98
N ASN A 20 -17.07 -37.53 34.21
CA ASN A 20 -18.46 -37.81 34.59
C ASN A 20 -18.66 -39.06 35.49
N THR A 21 -17.64 -39.46 36.27
CA THR A 21 -17.73 -40.58 37.23
C THR A 21 -17.57 -40.18 38.69
N ARG A 22 -18.02 -38.98 39.05
CA ARG A 22 -18.34 -38.65 40.45
C ARG A 22 -19.73 -38.03 40.57
N ASN A 23 -20.70 -38.95 40.63
CA ASN A 23 -22.08 -38.86 41.11
C ASN A 23 -23.07 -39.19 39.99
N GLY A 24 -23.73 -40.35 40.14
CA GLY A 24 -24.81 -40.79 39.26
C GLY A 24 -26.06 -39.95 39.46
N GLU A 25 -26.11 -38.79 38.83
CA GLU A 25 -27.35 -38.17 38.39
C GLU A 25 -27.41 -38.33 36.87
N SER A 26 -28.44 -39.03 36.40
CA SER A 26 -28.81 -39.08 35.01
C SER A 26 -29.08 -37.66 34.52
N ASP A 27 -28.24 -37.14 33.62
CA ASP A 27 -28.55 -35.98 32.78
C ASP A 27 -29.65 -36.35 31.76
N ASP A 28 -30.82 -36.77 32.25
CA ASP A 28 -32.08 -36.63 31.53
C ASP A 28 -32.56 -35.19 31.74
N ASP A 29 -31.84 -34.24 31.14
CA ASP A 29 -32.31 -32.86 31.06
C ASP A 29 -32.56 -32.50 29.60
N ASN A 30 -33.75 -32.94 29.17
CA ASN A 30 -34.51 -32.37 28.07
C ASN A 30 -34.95 -30.94 28.44
N SER A 31 -34.00 -30.06 28.71
CA SER A 31 -34.22 -28.64 28.87
C SER A 31 -33.72 -27.93 27.61
N GLU A 32 -34.65 -27.29 26.89
CA GLU A 32 -34.40 -26.34 25.80
C GLU A 32 -33.68 -25.06 26.31
N ALA A 33 -32.69 -25.19 27.19
CA ALA A 33 -31.80 -24.12 27.59
C ALA A 33 -30.72 -23.97 26.51
N GLY A 34 -30.98 -23.08 25.54
CA GLY A 34 -30.13 -22.88 24.37
C GLY A 34 -28.64 -22.81 24.71
N ALA A 35 -27.84 -23.62 24.01
CA ALA A 35 -26.38 -23.59 24.11
C ALA A 35 -25.92 -22.13 24.01
N SER A 36 -25.13 -21.67 24.99
CA SER A 36 -24.68 -20.28 25.01
C SER A 36 -23.90 -20.01 23.72
N GLN A 37 -24.39 -19.06 22.92
CA GLN A 37 -23.81 -18.74 21.62
C GLN A 37 -22.84 -17.58 21.80
N LYS A 38 -21.59 -17.78 21.41
CA LYS A 38 -20.59 -16.71 21.31
C LYS A 38 -20.40 -16.35 19.84
N VAL A 39 -20.65 -15.08 19.51
CA VAL A 39 -20.46 -14.56 18.15
C VAL A 39 -19.24 -13.64 18.14
N GLU A 40 -18.33 -13.87 17.20
CA GLU A 40 -17.14 -13.05 16.98
C GLU A 40 -17.13 -12.58 15.53
N TYR A 41 -17.12 -11.26 15.33
CA TYR A 41 -16.91 -10.66 14.03
C TYR A 41 -15.47 -10.17 13.92
N PHE A 42 -14.86 -10.40 12.76
CA PHE A 42 -13.53 -9.93 12.40
C PHE A 42 -13.62 -9.30 11.02
N HIS A 43 -13.06 -8.11 10.88
CA HIS A 43 -12.86 -7.51 9.57
C HIS A 43 -11.49 -6.84 9.52
N THR A 44 -10.85 -6.91 8.36
CA THR A 44 -9.56 -6.25 8.12
C THR A 44 -9.40 -5.92 6.65
N GLN A 45 -8.64 -4.88 6.37
CA GLN A 45 -8.00 -4.74 5.07
C GLN A 45 -6.83 -5.73 5.00
N ILE A 46 -6.67 -6.40 3.86
CA ILE A 46 -5.59 -7.34 3.59
C ILE A 46 -4.55 -6.62 2.73
N LYS A 47 -3.31 -6.55 3.21
CA LYS A 47 -2.20 -5.83 2.56
C LYS A 47 -1.21 -6.73 1.83
N SER A 48 -1.20 -8.03 2.15
CA SER A 48 -0.31 -9.01 1.52
C SER A 48 -1.00 -10.36 1.33
N GLN A 49 -0.40 -11.23 0.51
CA GLN A 49 -0.88 -12.60 0.33
C GLN A 49 -0.68 -13.44 1.59
N SER A 50 0.40 -13.23 2.35
CA SER A 50 0.59 -13.87 3.65
C SER A 50 -0.49 -13.46 4.66
N GLU A 51 -0.93 -12.21 4.66
CA GLU A 51 -2.09 -11.76 5.46
C GLU A 51 -3.38 -12.43 5.00
N MET A 52 -3.59 -12.58 3.69
CA MET A 52 -4.74 -13.30 3.13
C MET A 52 -4.76 -14.77 3.56
N ALA A 53 -3.65 -15.48 3.39
CA ALA A 53 -3.51 -16.87 3.80
C ALA A 53 -3.80 -17.01 5.31
N LYS A 54 -3.20 -16.14 6.13
CA LYS A 54 -3.41 -16.13 7.58
C LYS A 54 -4.87 -15.86 7.95
N ALA A 55 -5.52 -14.90 7.28
CA ALA A 55 -6.93 -14.59 7.46
C ALA A 55 -7.85 -15.78 7.15
N LEU A 56 -7.50 -16.56 6.13
CA LEU A 56 -8.18 -17.77 5.68
C LEU A 56 -7.75 -19.03 6.45
N ASN A 57 -6.93 -18.88 7.50
CA ASN A 57 -6.45 -19.97 8.33
C ASN A 57 -5.51 -20.96 7.60
N ILE A 58 -4.82 -20.50 6.55
CA ILE A 58 -3.85 -21.23 5.75
C ILE A 58 -2.45 -20.84 6.21
N SER A 59 -1.57 -21.83 6.44
CA SER A 59 -0.16 -21.52 6.73
C SER A 59 0.55 -21.08 5.44
N ALA A 60 1.45 -20.10 5.54
CA ALA A 60 2.23 -19.66 4.39
C ALA A 60 3.06 -20.81 3.79
N ALA A 61 3.57 -21.70 4.65
CA ALA A 61 4.30 -22.89 4.23
C ALA A 61 3.44 -23.84 3.38
N LEU A 62 2.20 -24.11 3.81
CA LEU A 62 1.27 -24.91 3.02
C LEU A 62 0.98 -24.23 1.68
N ALA A 63 0.68 -22.93 1.68
CA ALA A 63 0.39 -22.18 0.47
C ALA A 63 1.55 -22.21 -0.54
N ILE A 64 2.80 -22.12 -0.09
CA ILE A 64 3.99 -22.31 -0.95
C ILE A 64 4.01 -23.72 -1.53
N ASN A 65 3.88 -24.75 -0.68
CA ASN A 65 4.04 -26.14 -1.08
C ASN A 65 2.97 -26.61 -2.07
N VAL A 66 1.72 -26.13 -1.94
CA VAL A 66 0.62 -26.43 -2.87
C VAL A 66 0.50 -25.43 -4.02
N GLY A 67 1.38 -24.43 -4.09
CA GLY A 67 1.47 -23.50 -5.21
C GLY A 67 0.52 -22.29 -5.16
N GLY A 68 -0.17 -22.03 -4.05
CA GLY A 68 -1.03 -20.86 -3.86
C GLY A 68 -2.04 -21.04 -2.71
N ILE A 69 -2.88 -20.03 -2.49
CA ILE A 69 -3.95 -20.10 -1.50
C ILE A 69 -5.04 -21.05 -1.97
N GLN A 70 -5.37 -21.01 -3.27
CA GLN A 70 -6.41 -21.87 -3.85
C GLN A 70 -6.10 -23.36 -3.67
N GLY A 71 -4.84 -23.78 -3.81
CA GLY A 71 -4.45 -25.19 -3.71
C GLY A 71 -4.71 -25.87 -2.35
N THR A 72 -5.12 -25.12 -1.32
CA THR A 72 -5.27 -25.62 0.06
C THR A 72 -6.67 -26.14 0.40
N GLY A 73 -7.62 -26.10 -0.54
CA GLY A 73 -9.02 -26.46 -0.28
C GLY A 73 -9.80 -25.38 0.48
N ALA A 74 -9.22 -24.86 1.57
CA ALA A 74 -9.76 -23.74 2.35
C ALA A 74 -9.75 -22.43 1.55
N GLY A 75 -8.81 -22.24 0.62
CA GLY A 75 -8.71 -21.04 -0.21
C GLY A 75 -9.42 -21.11 -1.56
N ASN A 76 -10.03 -22.25 -1.94
CA ASN A 76 -10.60 -22.48 -3.27
C ASN A 76 -11.68 -21.47 -3.68
N PHE A 77 -12.35 -20.84 -2.70
CA PHE A 77 -13.41 -19.87 -2.96
C PHE A 77 -12.88 -18.47 -3.33
N VAL A 78 -11.62 -18.20 -3.04
CA VAL A 78 -10.97 -16.91 -3.34
C VAL A 78 -10.44 -16.97 -4.76
N ASN A 79 -10.77 -15.98 -5.58
CA ASN A 79 -10.12 -15.82 -6.88
C ASN A 79 -8.76 -15.14 -6.66
N GLU A 80 -7.68 -15.93 -6.55
CA GLU A 80 -6.32 -15.45 -6.24
C GLU A 80 -5.82 -14.47 -7.31
N GLU A 81 -6.15 -14.67 -8.59
CA GLU A 81 -5.79 -13.74 -9.66
C GLU A 81 -6.46 -12.37 -9.49
N LYS A 82 -7.78 -12.35 -9.26
CA LYS A 82 -8.51 -11.10 -9.03
C LYS A 82 -8.07 -10.42 -7.74
N ALA A 83 -7.85 -11.19 -6.68
CA ALA A 83 -7.38 -10.67 -5.42
C ALA A 83 -5.96 -10.07 -5.54
N ASN A 84 -5.08 -10.69 -6.34
CA ASN A 84 -3.75 -10.17 -6.63
C ASN A 84 -3.76 -8.87 -7.45
N LYS A 85 -4.73 -8.72 -8.35
CA LYS A 85 -4.88 -7.54 -9.22
C LYS A 85 -5.75 -6.44 -8.60
N ALA A 86 -6.30 -6.64 -7.41
CA ALA A 86 -7.16 -5.67 -6.76
C ALA A 86 -6.35 -4.55 -6.11
N ASP A 87 -6.86 -3.31 -6.18
CA ASP A 87 -6.26 -2.16 -5.50
C ASP A 87 -6.31 -2.33 -3.97
N CYS A 88 -7.35 -3.03 -3.49
CA CYS A 88 -7.46 -3.43 -2.10
C CYS A 88 -8.32 -4.69 -1.94
N ASN A 89 -8.00 -5.46 -0.91
CA ASN A 89 -8.77 -6.61 -0.48
C ASN A 89 -9.26 -6.41 0.94
N PHE A 90 -10.49 -6.80 1.21
CA PHE A 90 -11.07 -6.80 2.55
C PHE A 90 -11.57 -8.19 2.92
N LEU A 91 -11.43 -8.53 4.20
CA LEU A 91 -12.06 -9.70 4.77
C LEU A 91 -13.18 -9.27 5.72
N LEU A 92 -14.31 -9.97 5.63
CA LEU A 92 -15.31 -10.05 6.69
C LEU A 92 -15.43 -11.50 7.14
N ARG A 93 -15.40 -11.73 8.45
CA ARG A 93 -15.51 -13.06 9.06
C ARG A 93 -16.47 -13.01 10.23
N CYS A 94 -17.47 -13.90 10.22
CA CYS A 94 -18.34 -14.13 11.36
C CYS A 94 -18.12 -15.56 11.86
N VAL A 95 -17.81 -15.68 13.14
CA VAL A 95 -17.59 -16.96 13.81
C VAL A 95 -18.63 -17.11 14.89
N VAL A 96 -19.43 -18.15 14.75
CA VAL A 96 -20.47 -18.50 15.71
C VAL A 96 -20.03 -19.77 16.42
N ARG A 97 -19.83 -19.68 17.73
CA ARG A 97 -19.44 -20.81 18.56
C ARG A 97 -20.58 -21.16 19.49
N ASN A 98 -21.05 -22.40 19.41
CA ASN A 98 -22.02 -22.93 20.35
C ASN A 98 -21.24 -23.58 21.51
N HIS A 99 -21.38 -23.03 22.72
CA HIS A 99 -20.65 -23.54 23.87
C HIS A 99 -21.33 -24.78 24.44
N HIS A 100 -20.55 -25.85 24.51
CA HIS A 100 -20.81 -27.01 25.37
C HIS A 100 -19.73 -27.03 26.45
N ASN A 101 -20.13 -27.01 27.73
CA ASN A 101 -19.20 -27.12 28.85
C ASN A 101 -18.87 -28.59 29.06
N VAL A 102 -17.73 -29.03 28.52
CA VAL A 102 -17.19 -30.35 28.86
C VAL A 102 -15.77 -30.14 29.37
N LYS A 103 -15.56 -30.42 30.66
CA LYS A 103 -14.21 -30.58 31.20
C LYS A 103 -13.81 -32.02 30.93
N GLN A 104 -12.75 -32.19 30.15
CA GLN A 104 -12.18 -33.50 29.86
C GLN A 104 -10.76 -33.53 30.38
N ARG A 105 -10.42 -34.59 31.09
CA ARG A 105 -9.04 -34.86 31.46
C ARG A 105 -8.35 -35.46 30.23
N MET A 106 -7.25 -34.84 29.82
CA MET A 106 -6.45 -35.27 28.67
C MET A 106 -5.23 -36.06 29.14
N GLU A 107 -4.93 -37.16 28.45
CA GLU A 107 -3.76 -38.00 28.71
C GLU A 107 -3.07 -38.36 27.39
N PHE A 108 -1.76 -38.12 27.31
CA PHE A 108 -0.94 -38.45 26.16
C PHE A 108 -0.78 -39.97 26.04
N LYS A 109 -1.17 -40.54 24.89
CA LYS A 109 -1.05 -41.96 24.63
C LYS A 109 0.25 -42.25 23.89
N TRP A 110 1.11 -42.98 24.57
CA TRP A 110 2.44 -43.35 24.09
C TRP A 110 2.45 -44.80 23.62
N ASP A 111 2.59 -45.04 22.31
CA ASP A 111 2.70 -46.41 21.79
C ASP A 111 4.15 -46.76 21.37
N GLU A 112 4.97 -45.76 21.01
CA GLU A 112 6.37 -45.91 20.58
C GLU A 112 7.25 -44.83 21.20
N ASN A 113 8.49 -45.18 21.60
CA ASN A 113 9.44 -44.27 22.26
C ASN A 113 10.38 -43.55 21.27
N PRO A 114 10.00 -42.39 20.69
CA PRO A 114 10.90 -41.62 19.82
C PRO A 114 12.16 -41.21 20.59
N LYS A 115 13.30 -41.49 19.98
CA LYS A 115 14.62 -41.18 20.52
C LYS A 115 15.10 -39.80 20.10
N THR A 116 14.46 -39.19 19.10
CA THR A 116 14.81 -37.88 18.53
C THR A 116 13.57 -37.00 18.34
N GLU A 117 13.78 -35.67 18.25
CA GLU A 117 12.72 -34.71 17.93
C GLU A 117 12.06 -34.99 16.57
N THR A 118 12.86 -35.41 15.58
CA THR A 118 12.38 -35.75 14.23
C THR A 118 11.47 -36.97 14.24
N GLU A 119 11.82 -38.02 14.99
CA GLU A 119 10.97 -39.21 15.15
C GLU A 119 9.65 -38.87 15.86
N PHE A 120 9.70 -37.98 16.86
CA PHE A 120 8.51 -37.50 17.55
C PHE A 120 7.59 -36.73 16.58
N LEU A 121 8.13 -35.74 15.86
CA LEU A 121 7.37 -34.94 14.90
C LEU A 121 6.71 -35.79 13.81
N LYS A 122 7.44 -36.78 13.29
CA LYS A 122 6.91 -37.70 12.29
C LYS A 122 5.74 -38.53 12.83
N SER A 123 5.80 -38.93 14.10
CA SER A 123 4.86 -39.87 14.71
C SER A 123 3.65 -39.20 15.38
N TYR A 124 3.80 -37.95 15.83
CA TYR A 124 2.79 -37.25 16.65
C TYR A 124 2.53 -35.80 16.20
N GLY A 125 3.35 -35.23 15.33
CA GLY A 125 3.23 -33.83 14.89
C GLY A 125 3.69 -32.82 15.94
N ASP A 126 3.39 -31.54 15.70
CA ASP A 126 3.78 -30.40 16.55
C ASP A 126 2.74 -30.06 17.64
N SER A 127 1.50 -30.53 17.43
CA SER A 127 0.34 -30.23 18.26
C SER A 127 -0.71 -31.32 18.10
N PHE A 128 -1.70 -31.33 19.01
CA PHE A 128 -2.86 -32.22 18.92
C PHE A 128 -4.16 -31.42 18.94
N VAL A 129 -5.20 -31.98 18.34
CA VAL A 129 -6.56 -31.44 18.41
C VAL A 129 -7.10 -31.69 19.81
N TYR A 130 -7.25 -30.65 20.63
CA TYR A 130 -7.80 -30.80 21.98
C TYR A 130 -9.31 -30.61 22.03
N ARG A 131 -9.87 -29.91 21.04
CA ARG A 131 -11.31 -29.63 20.99
C ARG A 131 -11.74 -29.29 19.57
N LEU A 132 -12.89 -29.81 19.18
CA LEU A 132 -13.63 -29.30 18.02
C LEU A 132 -14.60 -28.21 18.48
N VAL A 133 -14.59 -27.08 17.79
CA VAL A 133 -15.55 -26.00 17.99
C VAL A 133 -16.70 -26.23 17.04
N GLU A 134 -17.89 -26.34 17.61
CA GLU A 134 -19.14 -26.44 16.88
C GLU A 134 -19.79 -25.07 16.70
N GLY A 135 -20.54 -24.92 15.61
CA GLY A 135 -21.31 -23.73 15.32
C GLY A 135 -21.30 -23.45 13.82
N GLY A 136 -20.98 -22.21 13.45
CA GLY A 136 -20.90 -21.80 12.05
C GLY A 136 -19.78 -20.79 11.79
N GLU A 137 -19.28 -20.81 10.56
CA GLU A 137 -18.28 -19.85 10.09
C GLU A 137 -18.71 -19.27 8.75
N PHE A 138 -18.67 -17.93 8.64
CA PHE A 138 -18.90 -17.18 7.42
C PHE A 138 -17.65 -16.36 7.12
N VAL A 139 -17.10 -16.50 5.92
CA VAL A 139 -15.91 -15.80 5.46
C VAL A 139 -16.21 -15.18 4.11
N ALA A 140 -16.01 -13.87 3.99
CA ALA A 140 -16.13 -13.15 2.73
C ALA A 140 -14.83 -12.39 2.43
N VAL A 141 -14.33 -12.53 1.22
CA VAL A 141 -13.26 -11.72 0.64
C VAL A 141 -13.90 -10.78 -0.37
N VAL A 142 -13.67 -9.48 -0.19
CA VAL A 142 -14.10 -8.42 -1.10
C VAL A 142 -12.85 -7.86 -1.78
N SER A 143 -12.70 -8.14 -3.07
CA SER A 143 -11.63 -7.61 -3.91
C SER A 143 -12.17 -6.43 -4.70
N ILE A 144 -11.49 -5.29 -4.61
CA ILE A 144 -11.95 -4.03 -5.17
C ILE A 144 -10.91 -3.54 -6.16
N ASN A 145 -11.38 -3.37 -7.40
CA ASN A 145 -10.67 -2.68 -8.45
C ASN A 145 -11.40 -1.37 -8.67
N THR A 146 -10.75 -0.28 -8.33
CA THR A 146 -11.24 1.07 -8.56
C THR A 146 -10.66 1.58 -9.86
N GLU A 147 -11.39 2.45 -10.54
CA GLU A 147 -10.78 3.26 -11.60
C GLU A 147 -9.91 4.38 -11.00
N ASP A 148 -9.97 4.61 -9.69
CA ASP A 148 -9.45 5.78 -9.00
C ASP A 148 -8.87 5.42 -7.63
N SER A 149 -7.56 5.50 -7.52
CA SER A 149 -6.81 5.27 -6.28
C SER A 149 -7.28 6.16 -5.11
N SER A 150 -7.78 7.37 -5.38
CA SER A 150 -8.36 8.23 -4.33
C SER A 150 -9.73 7.76 -3.85
N SER A 151 -10.42 6.94 -4.67
CA SER A 151 -11.68 6.28 -4.30
C SER A 151 -11.46 5.05 -3.43
N VAL A 152 -10.26 4.43 -3.45
CA VAL A 152 -9.91 3.30 -2.58
C VAL A 152 -10.11 3.66 -1.11
N GLN A 153 -9.68 4.84 -0.67
CA GLN A 153 -9.85 5.27 0.73
C GLN A 153 -11.31 5.49 1.10
N LYS A 154 -12.11 6.08 0.19
CA LYS A 154 -13.54 6.32 0.41
C LYS A 154 -14.30 5.00 0.49
N ILE A 155 -14.01 4.10 -0.43
CA ILE A 155 -14.59 2.75 -0.48
C ILE A 155 -14.18 1.93 0.73
N ALA A 156 -12.91 2.00 1.13
CA ALA A 156 -12.38 1.35 2.33
C ALA A 156 -13.11 1.84 3.59
N ALA A 157 -13.29 3.16 3.72
CA ALA A 157 -14.01 3.76 4.84
C ALA A 157 -15.49 3.33 4.85
N GLU A 158 -16.17 3.37 3.71
CA GLU A 158 -17.57 2.92 3.57
C GLU A 158 -17.73 1.44 3.94
N LEU A 159 -16.83 0.56 3.47
CA LEU A 159 -16.82 -0.86 3.83
C LEU A 159 -16.55 -1.08 5.31
N GLN A 160 -15.57 -0.36 5.88
CA GLN A 160 -15.23 -0.50 7.28
C GLN A 160 -16.40 -0.08 8.20
N VAL A 161 -17.13 0.98 7.82
CA VAL A 161 -18.36 1.39 8.50
C VAL A 161 -19.42 0.29 8.38
N ALA A 162 -19.62 -0.27 7.18
CA ALA A 162 -20.59 -1.34 6.96
C ALA A 162 -20.25 -2.60 7.80
N PHE A 163 -18.99 -3.02 7.82
CA PHE A 163 -18.54 -4.16 8.63
C PHE A 163 -18.66 -3.91 10.13
N SER A 164 -18.36 -2.70 10.58
CA SER A 164 -18.53 -2.32 12.00
C SER A 164 -19.99 -2.40 12.41
N ALA A 165 -20.90 -1.94 11.54
CA ALA A 165 -22.35 -2.02 11.78
C ALA A 165 -22.86 -3.47 11.81
N VAL A 166 -22.39 -4.34 10.91
CA VAL A 166 -22.66 -5.78 10.97
C VAL A 166 -22.18 -6.38 12.29
N SER A 167 -20.97 -6.02 12.71
CA SER A 167 -20.35 -6.52 13.94
C SER A 167 -21.10 -6.09 15.21
N ALA A 168 -21.76 -4.93 15.17
CA ALA A 168 -22.61 -4.41 16.25
C ALA A 168 -24.03 -5.02 16.26
N GLY A 169 -24.33 -5.99 15.38
CA GLY A 169 -25.64 -6.62 15.27
C GLY A 169 -26.69 -5.79 14.51
N GLY A 170 -26.25 -4.72 13.82
CA GLY A 170 -27.13 -3.85 13.05
C GLY A 170 -27.62 -4.50 11.75
N LYS A 171 -28.94 -4.58 11.56
CA LYS A 171 -29.58 -4.84 10.25
C LYS A 171 -29.77 -3.51 9.51
N GLY A 172 -28.66 -2.85 9.15
CA GLY A 172 -28.68 -1.52 8.54
C GLY A 172 -28.90 -1.56 7.03
N GLN A 173 -29.57 -0.54 6.50
CA GLN A 173 -29.46 -0.16 5.09
C GLN A 173 -28.13 0.59 4.94
N TYR A 174 -27.20 0.05 4.16
CA TYR A 174 -25.90 0.65 3.93
C TYR A 174 -25.97 1.50 2.66
N ASP A 175 -25.58 2.77 2.72
CA ASP A 175 -25.38 3.55 1.50
C ASP A 175 -24.01 3.20 0.92
N LEU A 176 -24.00 2.23 0.01
CA LEU A 176 -22.82 1.79 -0.74
C LEU A 176 -22.90 2.27 -2.20
N SER A 177 -23.73 3.28 -2.48
CA SER A 177 -24.00 3.75 -3.83
C SER A 177 -22.77 4.40 -4.47
N THR A 178 -21.93 5.06 -3.68
CA THR A 178 -20.63 5.61 -4.10
C THR A 178 -19.68 4.49 -4.51
N MET A 179 -19.52 3.48 -3.66
CA MET A 179 -18.69 2.31 -3.95
C MET A 179 -19.11 1.58 -5.22
N LYS A 180 -20.39 1.23 -5.38
CA LYS A 180 -20.88 0.52 -6.57
C LYS A 180 -20.71 1.30 -7.88
N LYS A 181 -20.57 2.62 -7.82
CA LYS A 181 -20.33 3.49 -8.98
C LYS A 181 -18.86 3.66 -9.33
N LEU A 182 -17.98 3.52 -8.34
CA LEU A 182 -16.56 3.87 -8.46
C LEU A 182 -15.63 2.66 -8.52
N SER A 183 -16.16 1.44 -8.36
CA SER A 183 -15.37 0.23 -8.40
C SER A 183 -16.05 -0.97 -9.05
N ASN A 184 -15.20 -1.80 -9.65
CA ASN A 184 -15.49 -3.18 -9.95
C ASN A 184 -15.18 -4.02 -8.71
N ILE A 185 -16.19 -4.72 -8.21
CA ILE A 185 -16.14 -5.43 -6.94
C ILE A 185 -16.36 -6.90 -7.21
N THR A 186 -15.44 -7.73 -6.74
CA THR A 186 -15.63 -9.17 -6.67
C THR A 186 -15.85 -9.57 -5.23
N VAL A 187 -16.95 -10.27 -4.95
CA VAL A 187 -17.28 -10.81 -3.62
C VAL A 187 -17.20 -12.33 -3.67
N SER A 188 -16.27 -12.89 -2.91
CA SER A 188 -16.07 -14.33 -2.73
C SER A 188 -16.50 -14.73 -1.33
N VAL A 189 -17.51 -15.60 -1.20
CA VAL A 189 -18.02 -16.04 0.11
C VAL A 189 -17.89 -17.55 0.27
N GLN A 190 -17.42 -17.97 1.44
CA GLN A 190 -17.49 -19.34 1.94
C GLN A 190 -18.21 -19.35 3.28
N TYR A 191 -19.03 -20.36 3.51
CA TYR A 191 -19.66 -20.56 4.81
C TYR A 191 -19.79 -22.04 5.16
N SER A 192 -19.88 -22.34 6.45
CA SER A 192 -20.11 -23.68 6.99
C SER A 192 -20.95 -23.59 8.27
N GLY A 193 -21.64 -24.69 8.61
CA GLY A 193 -22.41 -24.77 9.87
C GLY A 193 -23.62 -23.84 9.96
N ALA A 194 -24.15 -23.38 8.83
CA ALA A 194 -25.40 -22.63 8.75
C ALA A 194 -26.32 -23.27 7.71
N MET A 195 -27.62 -23.26 7.97
CA MET A 195 -28.63 -23.62 6.98
C MET A 195 -29.22 -22.37 6.34
N ASN A 196 -29.71 -22.50 5.10
CA ASN A 196 -30.48 -21.45 4.43
C ASN A 196 -29.72 -20.12 4.25
N VAL A 197 -28.42 -20.20 3.94
CA VAL A 197 -27.59 -19.05 3.55
C VAL A 197 -27.67 -18.92 2.03
N ASN A 198 -28.07 -17.73 1.56
CA ASN A 198 -28.32 -17.47 0.13
C ASN A 198 -29.19 -18.57 -0.56
N PRO A 199 -30.44 -18.78 -0.10
CA PRO A 199 -31.30 -19.88 -0.59
C PRO A 199 -31.59 -19.85 -2.09
N ASP A 200 -31.63 -18.65 -2.66
CA ASP A 200 -31.94 -18.45 -4.07
C ASP A 200 -30.73 -18.69 -4.98
N ALA A 201 -29.57 -19.08 -4.41
CA ALA A 201 -28.30 -19.23 -5.11
C ALA A 201 -27.95 -18.01 -5.98
N LYS A 202 -28.26 -16.81 -5.48
CA LYS A 202 -27.95 -15.56 -6.17
C LYS A 202 -26.44 -15.35 -6.24
N GLU A 203 -25.98 -14.64 -7.27
CA GLU A 203 -24.61 -14.15 -7.31
C GLU A 203 -24.32 -13.27 -6.09
N TRP A 204 -23.13 -13.42 -5.51
CA TRP A 204 -22.75 -12.65 -4.34
C TRP A 204 -22.45 -11.20 -4.72
N ASP A 205 -23.23 -10.29 -4.16
CA ASP A 205 -22.90 -8.87 -4.09
C ASP A 205 -22.67 -8.45 -2.64
N ILE A 206 -22.24 -7.19 -2.45
CA ILE A 206 -21.93 -6.69 -1.10
C ILE A 206 -23.18 -6.64 -0.21
N ASP A 207 -24.35 -6.28 -0.76
CA ASP A 207 -25.56 -6.13 0.07
C ASP A 207 -26.02 -7.49 0.59
N LEU A 208 -26.06 -8.48 -0.29
CA LEU A 208 -26.38 -9.86 0.06
C LEU A 208 -25.36 -10.40 1.06
N MET A 209 -24.07 -10.18 0.83
CA MET A 209 -23.00 -10.61 1.73
C MET A 209 -23.12 -9.99 3.13
N LEU A 210 -23.34 -8.68 3.25
CA LEU A 210 -23.53 -8.01 4.55
C LEU A 210 -24.81 -8.47 5.26
N LYS A 211 -25.91 -8.61 4.51
CA LYS A 211 -27.19 -9.11 5.05
C LYS A 211 -27.06 -10.53 5.59
N GLU A 212 -26.42 -11.41 4.84
CA GLU A 212 -26.19 -12.80 5.23
C GLU A 212 -25.24 -12.89 6.43
N ALA A 213 -24.16 -12.10 6.45
CA ALA A 213 -23.23 -12.03 7.58
C ALA A 213 -23.90 -11.53 8.89
N ALA A 214 -24.77 -10.51 8.80
CA ALA A 214 -25.52 -10.01 9.95
C ALA A 214 -26.57 -11.01 10.47
N GLY A 215 -27.19 -11.77 9.56
CA GLY A 215 -28.16 -12.81 9.90
C GLY A 215 -27.54 -14.15 10.31
N PHE A 216 -26.24 -14.33 10.08
CA PHE A 216 -25.55 -15.61 10.21
C PHE A 216 -25.67 -16.26 11.60
N PRO A 217 -25.53 -15.55 12.73
CA PRO A 217 -25.65 -16.15 14.06
C PRO A 217 -26.97 -16.87 14.32
N ALA A 218 -28.09 -16.28 13.86
CA ALA A 218 -29.41 -16.87 14.00
C ALA A 218 -29.52 -18.20 13.23
N LYS A 219 -28.86 -18.29 12.07
CA LYS A 219 -28.83 -19.48 11.20
C LYS A 219 -27.94 -20.61 11.74
N CYS A 220 -27.05 -20.30 12.68
CA CYS A 220 -26.12 -21.24 13.33
C CYS A 220 -26.55 -21.68 14.73
N SER A 221 -27.64 -21.13 15.27
CA SER A 221 -28.11 -21.36 16.64
C SER A 221 -28.38 -22.84 16.99
N LYS A 222 -28.69 -23.67 15.99
CA LYS A 222 -28.92 -25.12 16.15
C LYS A 222 -27.84 -25.99 15.51
N ALA A 223 -26.78 -25.38 14.96
CA ALA A 223 -25.76 -26.12 14.25
C ALA A 223 -24.82 -26.84 15.21
N ARG A 224 -24.64 -28.14 14.99
CA ARG A 224 -23.61 -28.98 15.66
C ARG A 224 -22.47 -29.34 14.72
N THR A 225 -22.29 -28.57 13.64
CA THR A 225 -21.23 -28.83 12.67
C THR A 225 -19.90 -28.40 13.27
N PRO A 226 -18.88 -29.28 13.33
CA PRO A 226 -17.53 -28.88 13.66
C PRO A 226 -17.01 -27.91 12.59
N ILE A 227 -16.67 -26.69 13.00
CA ILE A 227 -16.15 -25.65 12.09
C ILE A 227 -14.64 -25.46 12.25
N ARG A 228 -14.08 -25.77 13.42
CA ARG A 228 -12.63 -25.63 13.68
C ARG A 228 -12.12 -26.66 14.66
N ALA A 229 -10.89 -27.09 14.45
CA ALA A 229 -10.09 -27.74 15.48
C ALA A 229 -9.30 -26.69 16.27
N LEU A 230 -9.37 -26.75 17.60
CA LEU A 230 -8.46 -26.03 18.47
C LEU A 230 -7.30 -26.95 18.79
N LEU A 231 -6.10 -26.43 18.55
CA LEU A 231 -4.85 -27.16 18.74
C LEU A 231 -4.21 -26.77 20.07
N MET A 232 -3.59 -27.74 20.74
CA MET A 232 -2.82 -27.55 21.96
C MET A 232 -1.44 -28.20 21.79
N LYS A 233 -0.41 -27.60 22.41
CA LYS A 233 0.93 -28.17 22.43
C LYS A 233 0.99 -29.33 23.42
N TYR A 234 1.72 -30.39 23.10
CA TYR A 234 1.93 -31.53 24.02
C TYR A 234 2.54 -31.11 25.36
N THR A 235 3.36 -30.07 25.36
CA THR A 235 3.94 -29.48 26.58
C THR A 235 2.91 -28.91 27.55
N ALA A 236 1.65 -28.74 27.16
CA ALA A 236 0.56 -28.36 28.06
C ALA A 236 0.02 -29.53 28.91
N LEU A 237 0.36 -30.77 28.56
CA LEU A 237 -0.09 -31.98 29.26
C LEU A 237 0.89 -32.32 30.40
N ALA A 238 0.37 -32.46 31.63
CA ALA A 238 1.20 -32.67 32.81
C ALA A 238 1.90 -34.04 32.82
N ASP A 239 1.23 -35.07 32.30
CA ASP A 239 1.78 -36.40 32.04
C ASP A 239 2.85 -36.39 30.95
N PHE A 240 2.68 -35.61 29.88
CA PHE A 240 3.73 -35.42 28.87
C PHE A 240 5.01 -34.82 29.48
N GLN A 241 4.88 -33.81 30.35
CA GLN A 241 6.04 -33.22 31.04
C GLN A 241 6.76 -34.22 31.98
N LYS A 242 6.01 -35.15 32.60
CA LYS A 242 6.57 -36.18 33.49
C LYS A 242 7.43 -37.21 32.76
N LEU A 243 7.22 -37.38 31.46
CA LEU A 243 7.97 -38.34 30.64
C LEU A 243 9.44 -37.96 30.49
N LYS A 244 9.84 -36.72 30.82
CA LYS A 244 11.24 -36.24 30.75
C LYS A 244 11.93 -36.66 29.45
N LEU A 245 11.22 -36.50 28.33
CA LEU A 245 11.71 -36.94 27.03
C LEU A 245 13.03 -36.23 26.72
N PRO A 246 13.99 -36.93 26.08
CA PRO A 246 15.25 -36.31 25.65
C PRO A 246 15.03 -35.26 24.54
N CYS A 247 13.81 -35.12 24.04
CA CYS A 247 13.40 -34.25 22.95
C CYS A 247 12.24 -33.35 23.37
N SER A 248 12.26 -32.09 22.93
CA SER A 248 11.13 -31.16 23.10
C SER A 248 10.53 -30.87 21.71
N PRO A 249 9.20 -30.81 21.53
CA PRO A 249 8.65 -30.46 20.23
C PRO A 249 9.17 -29.08 19.79
N PRO A 250 9.73 -28.96 18.57
CA PRO A 250 10.34 -27.71 18.16
C PRO A 250 9.30 -26.61 17.97
N SER A 251 9.71 -25.36 18.22
CA SER A 251 8.84 -24.20 17.96
C SER A 251 8.94 -23.73 16.51
N TYR A 252 7.79 -23.60 15.86
CA TYR A 252 7.67 -23.09 14.50
C TYR A 252 7.43 -21.58 14.42
N ASP A 253 7.48 -20.84 15.53
CA ASP A 253 7.18 -19.40 15.51
C ASP A 253 8.10 -18.62 14.55
N LYS A 254 9.40 -18.98 14.53
CA LYS A 254 10.39 -18.39 13.60
C LYS A 254 10.19 -18.87 12.17
N ALA A 255 9.94 -20.16 11.99
CA ALA A 255 9.66 -20.76 10.68
C ALA A 255 8.41 -20.13 10.04
N ASN A 256 7.36 -19.85 10.82
CA ASN A 256 6.14 -19.17 10.39
C ASN A 256 6.43 -17.78 9.82
N SER A 257 7.24 -16.98 10.53
CA SER A 257 7.62 -15.64 10.08
C SER A 257 8.41 -15.72 8.76
N MET A 258 9.40 -16.60 8.69
CA MET A 258 10.22 -16.80 7.49
C MET A 258 9.40 -17.29 6.30
N ALA A 259 8.54 -18.28 6.49
CA ALA A 259 7.64 -18.80 5.45
C ALA A 259 6.66 -17.73 4.96
N SER A 260 6.19 -16.84 5.84
CA SER A 260 5.31 -15.72 5.46
C SER A 260 6.03 -14.76 4.51
N THR A 261 7.26 -14.35 4.83
CA THR A 261 8.07 -13.50 3.93
C THR A 261 8.40 -14.20 2.62
N MET A 262 8.77 -15.49 2.66
CA MET A 262 9.04 -16.27 1.46
C MET A 262 7.79 -16.43 0.58
N PHE A 263 6.61 -16.54 1.19
CA PHE A 263 5.36 -16.63 0.45
C PHE A 263 5.08 -15.32 -0.30
N ASP A 264 5.22 -14.17 0.36
CA ASP A 264 5.07 -12.87 -0.30
C ASP A 264 6.09 -12.69 -1.43
N ASP A 265 7.38 -13.02 -1.19
CA ASP A 265 8.42 -12.97 -2.22
C ASP A 265 8.10 -13.90 -3.41
N SER A 266 7.56 -15.11 -3.16
CA SER A 266 7.17 -16.05 -4.21
C SER A 266 6.01 -15.52 -5.08
N GLN A 267 5.09 -14.76 -4.49
CA GLN A 267 3.96 -14.17 -5.21
C GLN A 267 4.43 -13.01 -6.10
N SER A 268 5.33 -12.16 -5.58
CA SER A 268 5.97 -11.12 -6.41
C SER A 268 6.77 -11.72 -7.58
N LEU A 269 7.46 -12.84 -7.37
CA LEU A 269 8.15 -13.56 -8.43
C LEU A 269 7.19 -14.12 -9.49
N LYS A 270 6.06 -14.70 -9.08
CA LYS A 270 5.01 -15.15 -10.02
C LYS A 270 4.41 -14.02 -10.84
N GLN A 271 4.18 -12.85 -10.21
CA GLN A 271 3.71 -11.66 -10.92
C GLN A 271 4.74 -11.20 -11.97
N LEU A 272 6.01 -11.09 -11.58
CA LEU A 272 7.11 -10.76 -12.50
C LEU A 272 7.20 -11.78 -13.65
N ARG A 273 7.03 -13.07 -13.36
CA ARG A 273 7.00 -14.13 -14.37
C ARG A 273 5.92 -13.88 -15.42
N SER A 274 4.71 -13.50 -14.99
CA SER A 274 3.62 -13.15 -15.90
C SER A 274 3.98 -11.97 -16.81
N VAL A 275 4.66 -10.95 -16.28
CA VAL A 275 5.12 -9.81 -17.09
C VAL A 275 6.14 -10.26 -18.12
N VAL A 276 7.13 -11.06 -17.72
CA VAL A 276 8.15 -11.61 -18.63
C VAL A 276 7.52 -12.47 -19.72
N ASP A 277 6.58 -13.35 -19.37
CA ASP A 277 5.87 -14.21 -20.33
C ASP A 277 5.05 -13.39 -21.34
N GLN A 278 4.41 -12.30 -20.90
CA GLN A 278 3.70 -11.37 -21.79
C GLN A 278 4.65 -10.64 -22.75
N THR A 279 5.82 -10.20 -22.27
CA THR A 279 6.83 -9.56 -23.12
C THR A 279 7.39 -10.54 -24.16
N ILE A 280 7.66 -11.78 -23.77
CA ILE A 280 8.04 -12.84 -24.71
C ILE A 280 6.94 -13.06 -25.75
N ALA A 281 5.67 -13.15 -25.34
CA ALA A 281 4.55 -13.32 -26.26
C ALA A 281 4.45 -12.16 -27.26
N ARG A 282 4.65 -10.91 -26.82
CA ARG A 282 4.67 -9.71 -27.68
C ARG A 282 5.81 -9.73 -28.70
N LEU A 283 7.00 -10.20 -28.31
CA LEU A 283 8.13 -10.39 -29.24
C LEU A 283 7.79 -11.45 -30.30
N LEU A 284 7.24 -12.58 -29.87
CA LEU A 284 6.89 -13.70 -30.77
C LEU A 284 5.77 -13.33 -31.74
N SER A 285 4.80 -12.51 -31.30
CA SER A 285 3.72 -12.03 -32.15
C SER A 285 4.10 -10.83 -33.03
N GLY A 286 5.33 -10.33 -32.94
CA GLY A 286 5.80 -9.13 -33.65
C GLY A 286 5.16 -7.81 -33.17
N GLN A 287 4.49 -7.81 -32.01
CA GLN A 287 3.97 -6.59 -31.37
C GLN A 287 5.07 -5.78 -30.69
N LEU A 288 6.22 -6.41 -30.43
CA LEU A 288 7.45 -5.79 -29.96
C LEU A 288 8.59 -6.30 -30.85
N THR A 289 9.48 -5.41 -31.31
CA THR A 289 10.68 -5.81 -32.06
C THR A 289 11.92 -5.81 -31.19
N LYS A 290 12.99 -6.52 -31.61
CA LYS A 290 14.25 -6.59 -30.86
C LYS A 290 14.95 -5.22 -30.77
N GLU A 291 14.77 -4.41 -31.80
CA GLU A 291 15.29 -3.04 -31.88
C GLU A 291 14.57 -2.11 -30.91
N GLN A 292 13.37 -2.49 -30.46
CA GLN A 292 12.63 -1.83 -29.40
C GLN A 292 13.02 -2.35 -28.01
N LEU A 293 14.11 -3.12 -27.85
CA LEU A 293 14.66 -3.47 -26.54
C LEU A 293 16.08 -2.90 -26.35
N SER A 294 16.32 -2.36 -25.15
CA SER A 294 17.60 -1.87 -24.64
C SER A 294 18.09 -2.74 -23.49
N GLU A 295 19.40 -2.91 -23.42
CA GLU A 295 20.07 -3.49 -22.26
C GLU A 295 19.74 -2.68 -21.01
N SER A 296 19.55 -3.37 -19.89
CA SER A 296 19.53 -2.71 -18.59
C SER A 296 20.95 -2.22 -18.25
N PRO A 297 21.08 -1.02 -17.63
CA PRO A 297 22.37 -0.46 -17.23
C PRO A 297 23.01 -1.18 -16.04
N VAL A 298 22.35 -2.19 -15.46
CA VAL A 298 22.82 -2.92 -14.28
C VAL A 298 23.76 -4.06 -14.70
N ASP A 299 24.84 -4.25 -13.93
CA ASP A 299 25.75 -5.39 -14.12
C ASP A 299 25.01 -6.73 -14.08
N ASN A 300 25.40 -7.66 -14.98
CA ASN A 300 24.71 -8.94 -15.20
C ASN A 300 23.25 -8.78 -15.66
N SER A 301 22.95 -7.76 -16.45
CA SER A 301 21.66 -7.61 -17.12
C SER A 301 21.39 -8.77 -18.08
N TYR A 302 20.10 -9.06 -18.27
CA TYR A 302 19.67 -10.02 -19.27
C TYR A 302 19.81 -9.38 -20.67
N PRO A 303 20.34 -10.11 -21.67
CA PRO A 303 20.43 -9.59 -23.03
C PRO A 303 19.06 -9.13 -23.56
N PRO A 304 18.97 -8.07 -24.38
CA PRO A 304 17.73 -7.52 -24.94
C PRO A 304 17.22 -8.38 -26.09
N THR A 305 17.05 -9.67 -25.80
CA THR A 305 16.71 -10.71 -26.76
C THR A 305 15.69 -11.63 -26.13
N GLU A 306 14.97 -12.39 -26.97
CA GLU A 306 14.11 -13.47 -26.52
C GLU A 306 14.86 -14.44 -25.58
N GLN A 307 16.11 -14.79 -25.92
CA GLN A 307 16.93 -15.68 -25.10
C GLN A 307 17.25 -15.08 -23.73
N GLY A 308 17.50 -13.76 -23.63
CA GLY A 308 17.71 -13.09 -22.35
C GLY A 308 16.45 -13.06 -21.48
N LEU A 309 15.27 -12.85 -22.07
CA LEU A 309 13.99 -12.94 -21.35
C LEU A 309 13.71 -14.38 -20.88
N VAL A 310 14.07 -15.39 -21.69
CA VAL A 310 13.99 -16.80 -21.28
C VAL A 310 14.95 -17.10 -20.14
N MET A 311 16.16 -16.51 -20.12
CA MET A 311 17.07 -16.62 -18.98
C MET A 311 16.46 -16.01 -17.71
N ALA A 312 15.84 -14.83 -17.82
CA ALA A 312 15.15 -14.20 -16.70
C ALA A 312 14.01 -15.07 -16.15
N ARG A 313 13.16 -15.62 -17.05
CA ARG A 313 12.10 -16.57 -16.69
C ARG A 313 12.67 -17.77 -15.94
N ASN A 314 13.77 -18.36 -16.43
CA ASN A 314 14.40 -19.51 -15.79
C ASN A 314 14.97 -19.17 -14.41
N ASP A 315 15.52 -17.97 -14.21
CA ASP A 315 16.01 -17.54 -12.90
C ASP A 315 14.86 -17.26 -11.92
N ILE A 316 13.73 -16.76 -12.40
CA ILE A 316 12.49 -16.64 -11.60
C ILE A 316 12.01 -18.03 -11.17
N ASP A 317 11.96 -19.00 -12.09
CA ASP A 317 11.54 -20.36 -11.81
C ASP A 317 12.48 -21.03 -10.78
N LYS A 318 13.80 -20.83 -10.90
CA LYS A 318 14.78 -21.28 -9.89
C LYS A 318 14.56 -20.64 -8.53
N ALA A 319 14.24 -19.34 -8.49
CA ALA A 319 13.99 -18.63 -7.23
C ALA A 319 12.73 -19.17 -6.53
N ILE A 320 11.65 -19.43 -7.27
CA ILE A 320 10.42 -20.04 -6.76
C ILE A 320 10.70 -21.46 -6.23
N GLU A 321 11.46 -22.26 -6.97
CA GLU A 321 11.82 -23.63 -6.55
C GLU A 321 12.72 -23.64 -5.30
N ALA A 322 13.65 -22.69 -5.20
CA ALA A 322 14.50 -22.54 -4.01
C ALA A 322 13.68 -22.17 -2.76
N ILE A 323 12.70 -21.28 -2.90
CA ILE A 323 11.74 -20.94 -1.83
C ILE A 323 10.97 -22.20 -1.40
N LYS A 324 10.44 -22.96 -2.37
CA LYS A 324 9.68 -24.18 -2.10
C LYS A 324 10.54 -25.22 -1.36
N SER A 325 11.74 -25.50 -1.86
CA SER A 325 12.66 -26.46 -1.24
C SER A 325 13.02 -26.11 0.20
N VAL A 326 13.30 -24.83 0.50
CA VAL A 326 13.56 -24.42 1.89
C VAL A 326 12.30 -24.51 2.74
N THR A 327 11.14 -24.17 2.21
CA THR A 327 9.87 -24.27 2.95
C THR A 327 9.52 -25.73 3.28
N GLU A 328 9.77 -26.66 2.36
CA GLU A 328 9.64 -28.11 2.60
C GLU A 328 10.62 -28.57 3.69
N ALA A 329 11.87 -28.10 3.67
CA ALA A 329 12.86 -28.39 4.72
C ALA A 329 12.42 -27.85 6.08
N LEU A 330 11.91 -26.61 6.14
CA LEU A 330 11.34 -26.01 7.36
C LEU A 330 10.16 -26.82 7.90
N THR A 331 9.36 -27.42 7.00
CA THR A 331 8.20 -28.24 7.34
C THR A 331 8.61 -29.60 7.90
N ALA A 332 9.64 -30.22 7.32
CA ALA A 332 10.14 -31.52 7.76
C ALA A 332 10.88 -31.45 9.09
N SER A 333 11.68 -30.40 9.29
CA SER A 333 12.38 -30.14 10.54
C SER A 333 12.70 -28.65 10.61
N PRO A 334 12.08 -27.87 11.52
CA PRO A 334 12.44 -26.46 11.68
C PRO A 334 13.89 -26.42 12.17
N PRO A 335 14.84 -25.94 11.34
CA PRO A 335 16.23 -25.92 11.73
C PRO A 335 16.42 -24.92 12.88
N GLN A 336 17.56 -24.99 13.56
CA GLN A 336 18.06 -23.87 14.34
C GLN A 336 18.36 -22.72 13.38
N LEU A 337 17.32 -21.97 13.00
CA LEU A 337 17.43 -20.81 12.14
C LEU A 337 18.33 -19.79 12.81
N ASP A 338 19.39 -19.39 12.13
CA ASP A 338 20.21 -18.27 12.54
C ASP A 338 19.39 -16.99 12.36
N ASP A 339 19.01 -16.37 13.49
CA ASP A 339 18.17 -15.17 13.54
C ASP A 339 18.75 -13.98 12.76
N LYS A 340 20.04 -14.03 12.40
CA LYS A 340 20.70 -12.97 11.63
C LYS A 340 20.53 -13.13 10.12
N LYS A 341 20.11 -14.30 9.63
CA LYS A 341 20.00 -14.57 8.19
C LYS A 341 18.61 -14.22 7.65
N LYS A 342 18.59 -13.39 6.62
CA LYS A 342 17.38 -13.06 5.87
C LYS A 342 16.87 -14.27 5.07
N PRO A 343 15.57 -14.35 4.74
CA PRO A 343 15.02 -15.43 3.91
C PRO A 343 15.79 -15.68 2.60
N THR A 344 16.20 -14.60 1.92
CA THR A 344 17.03 -14.65 0.70
C THR A 344 18.40 -15.28 0.92
N GLN A 345 18.99 -15.11 2.11
CA GLN A 345 20.28 -15.69 2.46
C GLN A 345 20.15 -17.17 2.88
N VAL A 346 18.99 -17.56 3.40
CA VAL A 346 18.70 -18.95 3.77
C VAL A 346 18.39 -19.79 2.54
N ALA A 347 17.57 -19.27 1.62
CA ALA A 347 17.17 -19.99 0.42
C ALA A 347 18.01 -19.70 -0.83
N GLY A 348 18.88 -18.68 -0.80
CA GLY A 348 19.81 -18.40 -1.90
C GLY A 348 19.13 -17.93 -3.19
N TYR A 349 17.98 -17.25 -3.10
CA TYR A 349 17.23 -16.75 -4.25
C TYR A 349 17.39 -15.23 -4.45
N LEU A 350 17.15 -14.78 -5.67
CA LEU A 350 17.02 -13.36 -6.01
C LEU A 350 15.56 -12.91 -5.83
N LYS A 351 15.36 -11.76 -5.20
CA LYS A 351 14.03 -11.13 -5.12
C LYS A 351 13.56 -10.65 -6.49
N ALA A 352 12.24 -10.49 -6.64
CA ALA A 352 11.62 -9.96 -7.85
C ALA A 352 12.30 -8.66 -8.33
N ASP A 353 12.48 -7.65 -7.46
CA ASP A 353 13.10 -6.37 -7.83
C ASP A 353 14.54 -6.52 -8.36
N ALA A 354 15.29 -7.48 -7.82
CA ALA A 354 16.67 -7.75 -8.24
C ALA A 354 16.73 -8.41 -9.63
N ILE A 355 15.70 -9.18 -10.01
CA ILE A 355 15.57 -9.74 -11.36
C ILE A 355 14.99 -8.69 -12.31
N GLN A 356 13.97 -7.94 -11.86
CA GLN A 356 13.32 -6.90 -12.63
C GLN A 356 14.30 -5.81 -13.07
N SER A 357 15.19 -5.36 -12.18
CA SER A 357 16.24 -4.39 -12.51
C SER A 357 17.23 -4.88 -13.56
N ARG A 358 17.35 -6.19 -13.80
CA ARG A 358 18.20 -6.78 -14.84
C ARG A 358 17.49 -7.00 -16.17
N LEU A 359 16.16 -6.89 -16.21
CA LEU A 359 15.40 -7.10 -17.44
C LEU A 359 15.72 -6.02 -18.48
N PRO A 360 15.72 -6.37 -19.78
CA PRO A 360 15.83 -5.38 -20.83
C PRO A 360 14.61 -4.45 -20.83
N ALA A 361 14.86 -3.16 -21.06
CA ALA A 361 13.83 -2.12 -21.12
C ALA A 361 13.41 -1.85 -22.57
N GLU A 362 12.19 -1.39 -22.83
CA GLU A 362 11.75 -1.08 -24.20
C GLU A 362 12.35 0.26 -24.71
N LYS A 363 13.09 0.25 -25.82
CA LYS A 363 13.65 1.44 -26.50
C LYS A 363 12.53 2.29 -27.09
N GLY A 364 12.56 3.58 -26.80
CA GLY A 364 11.46 4.51 -27.08
C GLY A 364 10.78 5.00 -25.80
N ASN A 365 10.96 4.27 -24.69
CA ASN A 365 10.92 4.87 -23.36
C ASN A 365 12.28 5.51 -23.09
N THR A 366 12.44 6.82 -23.35
CA THR A 366 13.53 7.59 -22.73
C THR A 366 13.33 7.78 -21.22
N GLY A 367 12.22 7.26 -20.67
CA GLY A 367 12.15 6.92 -19.27
C GLY A 367 12.94 5.65 -18.98
N ALA A 368 14.08 5.77 -18.32
CA ALA A 368 14.48 4.71 -17.40
C ALA A 368 13.26 4.40 -16.50
N ALA A 369 12.95 3.12 -16.31
CA ALA A 369 11.78 2.64 -15.58
C ALA A 369 11.56 3.54 -14.36
N THR A 370 10.49 4.31 -14.42
CA THR A 370 10.24 5.26 -13.35
C THR A 370 9.92 4.49 -12.08
N PRO A 371 10.27 5.02 -10.91
CA PRO A 371 10.17 4.25 -9.69
C PRO A 371 8.73 3.81 -9.43
N HIS A 372 8.56 2.54 -9.06
CA HIS A 372 7.27 1.96 -8.70
C HIS A 372 6.77 2.60 -7.41
N ALA A 373 5.69 3.37 -7.51
CA ALA A 373 5.08 4.06 -6.39
C ALA A 373 3.73 3.42 -6.07
N VAL A 374 3.42 3.18 -4.79
CA VAL A 374 2.13 2.58 -4.44
C VAL A 374 1.01 3.48 -4.96
N VAL A 375 0.08 2.86 -5.67
CA VAL A 375 -1.13 3.50 -6.18
C VAL A 375 -1.81 4.27 -5.03
N GLY A 376 -1.95 5.59 -5.17
CA GLY A 376 -2.51 6.45 -4.12
C GLY A 376 -1.49 7.25 -3.30
N SER A 377 -0.19 6.98 -3.46
CA SER A 377 0.85 7.71 -2.75
C SER A 377 0.91 9.17 -3.17
N SER A 378 1.10 10.07 -2.20
CA SER A 378 1.58 11.43 -2.48
C SER A 378 2.95 11.35 -3.16
N LEU A 379 3.18 12.23 -4.13
CA LEU A 379 4.48 12.43 -4.76
C LEU A 379 5.04 13.78 -4.33
N ALA A 380 6.33 13.82 -4.03
CA ALA A 380 7.04 15.06 -3.78
C ALA A 380 8.40 15.00 -4.48
N ALA A 381 8.88 16.12 -5.02
CA ALA A 381 10.14 16.14 -5.73
C ALA A 381 10.93 17.40 -5.39
N VAL A 382 12.27 17.31 -5.47
CA VAL A 382 13.18 18.47 -5.44
C VAL A 382 14.16 18.42 -6.59
N HIS A 383 14.60 19.61 -7.00
CA HIS A 383 15.74 19.83 -7.87
C HIS A 383 16.79 20.65 -7.12
N PHE A 384 18.06 20.30 -7.31
CA PHE A 384 19.20 21.09 -6.87
C PHE A 384 20.40 20.83 -7.78
N VAL A 385 21.43 21.66 -7.67
CA VAL A 385 22.69 21.52 -8.43
C VAL A 385 23.78 21.04 -7.47
N ASP A 386 24.17 19.78 -7.61
CA ASP A 386 25.24 19.16 -6.82
C ASP A 386 26.51 19.12 -7.66
N ASN A 387 27.50 19.93 -7.31
CA ASN A 387 28.79 20.03 -8.00
C ASN A 387 28.65 20.27 -9.52
N GLY A 388 27.75 21.18 -9.91
CA GLY A 388 27.46 21.50 -11.31
C GLY A 388 26.57 20.49 -12.03
N VAL A 389 26.11 19.43 -11.36
CA VAL A 389 25.22 18.42 -11.94
C VAL A 389 23.79 18.63 -11.44
N HIS A 390 22.85 18.82 -12.37
CA HIS A 390 21.41 18.83 -12.05
C HIS A 390 21.01 17.47 -11.46
N THR A 391 20.56 17.51 -10.21
CA THR A 391 20.10 16.34 -9.47
C THR A 391 18.63 16.49 -9.16
N LEU A 392 17.84 15.47 -9.48
CA LEU A 392 16.43 15.41 -9.13
C LEU A 392 16.24 14.28 -8.11
N GLN A 393 15.38 14.52 -7.12
CA GLN A 393 15.00 13.50 -6.16
C GLN A 393 13.48 13.44 -6.10
N LEU A 394 12.94 12.23 -6.24
CA LEU A 394 11.52 11.94 -6.18
C LEU A 394 11.24 11.09 -4.94
N TYR A 395 10.17 11.43 -4.23
CA TYR A 395 9.76 10.80 -2.98
C TYR A 395 8.32 10.32 -3.05
N TRP A 396 8.09 9.12 -2.52
CA TRP A 396 6.77 8.51 -2.41
C TRP A 396 6.75 7.50 -1.27
N GLN A 397 5.56 7.01 -0.93
CA GLN A 397 5.34 6.00 0.09
C GLN A 397 5.18 4.61 -0.55
N GLN A 398 5.79 3.59 0.08
CA GLN A 398 5.66 2.17 -0.25
C GLN A 398 4.54 1.50 0.56
N SER A 399 4.22 0.23 0.25
CA SER A 399 3.06 -0.48 0.81
C SER A 399 3.26 -0.87 2.28
N ASP A 400 4.51 -0.90 2.73
CA ASP A 400 4.93 -1.03 4.12
C ASP A 400 4.92 0.31 4.89
N ASN A 401 4.39 1.37 4.27
CA ASN A 401 4.37 2.75 4.75
C ASN A 401 5.75 3.44 4.84
N ALA A 402 6.82 2.83 4.35
CA ALA A 402 8.12 3.49 4.27
C ALA A 402 8.07 4.61 3.22
N ILE A 403 8.71 5.75 3.49
CA ILE A 403 8.94 6.78 2.48
C ILE A 403 10.30 6.50 1.85
N VAL A 404 10.32 6.36 0.54
CA VAL A 404 11.52 6.08 -0.24
C VAL A 404 11.85 7.23 -1.17
N GLN A 405 13.10 7.23 -1.62
CA GLN A 405 13.65 8.19 -2.57
C GLN A 405 14.24 7.47 -3.77
N ALA A 406 13.94 7.96 -4.97
CA ALA A 406 14.77 7.76 -6.16
C ALA A 406 15.51 9.04 -6.50
N SER A 407 16.68 8.88 -7.10
CA SER A 407 17.52 10.00 -7.52
C SER A 407 17.83 9.91 -9.00
N TYR A 408 17.71 11.02 -9.71
CA TYR A 408 18.18 11.19 -11.07
C TYR A 408 19.44 12.05 -11.04
N LYS A 409 20.55 11.50 -11.55
CA LYS A 409 21.84 12.19 -11.59
C LYS A 409 22.57 11.81 -12.87
N GLY A 410 23.14 12.80 -13.56
CA GLY A 410 23.93 12.55 -14.78
C GLY A 410 23.11 11.93 -15.91
N ALA A 411 21.88 12.42 -16.11
CA ALA A 411 20.95 11.98 -17.15
C ALA A 411 20.27 10.60 -16.97
N VAL A 412 20.46 9.92 -15.83
CA VAL A 412 19.86 8.61 -15.56
C VAL A 412 19.25 8.53 -14.15
N TRP A 413 18.14 7.78 -14.03
CA TRP A 413 17.61 7.38 -12.72
C TRP A 413 18.51 6.30 -12.11
N LEU A 414 18.96 6.51 -10.87
CA LEU A 414 19.76 5.53 -10.16
C LEU A 414 18.90 4.31 -9.79
N PRO A 415 19.42 3.08 -9.91
CA PRO A 415 18.64 1.85 -9.72
C PRO A 415 18.28 1.57 -8.25
N THR A 416 18.94 2.25 -7.30
CA THR A 416 18.78 1.99 -5.87
C THR A 416 17.79 2.96 -5.24
N LEU A 417 16.72 2.42 -4.68
CA LEU A 417 15.82 3.15 -3.80
C LEU A 417 16.46 3.31 -2.41
N THR A 418 16.38 4.52 -1.86
CA THR A 418 16.84 4.79 -0.49
C THR A 418 15.63 4.99 0.40
N THR A 419 15.49 4.18 1.46
CA THR A 419 14.50 4.42 2.50
C THR A 419 14.87 5.68 3.28
N VAL A 420 13.99 6.67 3.27
CA VAL A 420 14.13 7.96 3.97
C VAL A 420 13.49 7.88 5.34
N VAL A 421 12.28 7.32 5.40
CA VAL A 421 11.52 7.08 6.64
C VAL A 421 11.09 5.62 6.63
N SER A 422 11.39 4.88 7.69
CA SER A 422 11.05 3.45 7.77
C SER A 422 9.58 3.19 8.05
N GLU A 423 8.87 4.13 8.68
CA GLU A 423 7.46 3.98 9.04
C GLU A 423 6.77 5.35 9.15
N ALA A 424 5.89 5.67 8.21
CA ALA A 424 5.00 6.83 8.27
C ALA A 424 3.53 6.38 8.44
N ALA A 425 2.60 7.31 8.67
CA ALA A 425 1.18 7.01 8.53
C ALA A 425 0.88 6.57 7.09
N ALA A 426 0.00 5.59 6.94
CA ALA A 426 -0.46 5.15 5.62
C ALA A 426 -1.09 6.31 4.84
N ASN A 427 -0.72 6.44 3.57
CA ASN A 427 -1.09 7.54 2.68
C ASN A 427 -0.75 8.92 3.24
N THR A 428 0.42 9.05 3.88
CA THR A 428 0.87 10.34 4.39
C THR A 428 1.00 11.35 3.25
N PRO A 429 0.57 12.62 3.43
CA PRO A 429 1.03 13.68 2.56
C PRO A 429 2.56 13.76 2.64
N ILE A 430 3.21 14.00 1.51
CA ILE A 430 4.66 14.19 1.44
C ILE A 430 4.91 15.56 0.85
N ALA A 431 5.71 16.37 1.54
CA ALA A 431 6.24 17.61 0.99
C ALA A 431 7.75 17.62 1.17
N VAL A 432 8.47 18.21 0.24
CA VAL A 432 9.93 18.28 0.30
C VAL A 432 10.42 19.64 -0.17
N THR A 433 11.52 20.10 0.42
CA THR A 433 12.25 21.30 -0.01
C THR A 433 13.75 21.04 0.09
N ALA A 434 14.52 21.65 -0.80
CA ALA A 434 15.98 21.56 -0.80
C ALA A 434 16.60 22.96 -0.87
N SER A 435 17.83 23.10 -0.37
CA SER A 435 18.70 24.23 -0.70
C SER A 435 19.16 24.09 -2.16
N SER A 436 19.59 25.20 -2.78
CA SER A 436 19.99 25.22 -4.20
C SER A 436 21.15 24.26 -4.52
N ALA A 437 21.99 23.96 -3.53
CA ALA A 437 23.12 23.04 -3.64
C ALA A 437 22.82 21.62 -3.12
N GLY A 438 21.60 21.37 -2.61
CA GLY A 438 21.23 20.09 -1.99
C GLY A 438 21.90 19.82 -0.64
N GLU A 439 22.59 20.81 -0.08
CA GLU A 439 23.24 20.72 1.23
C GLU A 439 22.23 20.53 2.37
N GLU A 440 21.01 21.04 2.21
CA GLU A 440 19.93 20.79 3.16
C GLU A 440 18.69 20.32 2.40
N ILE A 441 18.16 19.16 2.76
CA ILE A 441 16.90 18.63 2.20
C ILE A 441 16.00 18.30 3.37
N ARG A 442 14.77 18.83 3.36
CA ARG A 442 13.76 18.55 4.38
C ARG A 442 12.55 17.90 3.75
N LEU A 443 12.19 16.74 4.25
CA LEU A 443 10.99 16.00 3.90
C LEU A 443 10.01 16.04 5.07
N PHE A 444 8.76 16.42 4.81
CA PHE A 444 7.69 16.53 5.78
C PHE A 444 6.64 15.46 5.52
N TYR A 445 6.16 14.84 6.59
CA TYR A 445 5.20 13.74 6.55
C TYR A 445 4.41 13.64 7.87
N LEU A 446 3.48 12.70 7.93
CA LEU A 446 2.77 12.28 9.14
C LEU A 446 3.38 10.95 9.63
N ASP A 447 3.83 10.90 10.88
CA ASP A 447 4.32 9.68 11.53
C ASP A 447 3.19 8.65 11.72
N SER A 448 3.50 7.43 12.17
CA SER A 448 2.50 6.37 12.41
C SER A 448 1.42 6.74 13.43
N SER A 449 1.65 7.75 14.27
CA SER A 449 0.67 8.34 15.19
C SER A 449 -0.09 9.52 14.57
N SER A 450 0.02 9.68 13.25
CA SER A 450 -0.52 10.79 12.46
C SER A 450 0.00 12.17 12.89
N ARG A 451 1.14 12.27 13.59
CA ARG A 451 1.73 13.57 13.97
C ARG A 451 2.65 14.05 12.86
N MET A 452 2.67 15.36 12.63
CA MET A 452 3.62 15.95 11.69
C MET A 452 5.05 15.72 12.17
N ALA A 453 5.86 15.15 11.29
CA ALA A 453 7.27 14.87 11.47
C ALA A 453 8.08 15.39 10.27
N ASP A 454 9.37 15.60 10.46
CA ASP A 454 10.29 15.91 9.37
C ASP A 454 11.54 15.02 9.40
N ALA A 455 12.05 14.72 8.21
CA ALA A 455 13.32 14.06 8.00
C ALA A 455 14.25 15.05 7.29
N VAL A 456 15.48 15.19 7.78
CA VAL A 456 16.43 16.21 7.32
C VAL A 456 17.77 15.59 6.92
N ILE A 457 18.28 15.99 5.76
CA ILE A 457 19.70 15.90 5.42
C ILE A 457 20.31 17.28 5.66
N GLN A 458 21.43 17.35 6.39
CA GLN A 458 22.23 18.57 6.58
C GLN A 458 23.54 18.52 5.79
N ALA A 459 24.22 19.67 5.67
CA ALA A 459 25.43 19.80 4.89
C ALA A 459 26.52 18.86 5.42
N GLY A 460 26.98 17.94 4.57
CA GLY A 460 27.99 16.93 4.92
C GLY A 460 27.42 15.58 5.38
N ASP A 461 26.13 15.50 5.68
CA ASP A 461 25.46 14.24 5.98
C ASP A 461 25.08 13.49 4.71
N LYS A 462 25.18 12.16 4.75
CA LYS A 462 24.76 11.27 3.64
C LYS A 462 23.45 10.56 3.89
N LYS A 463 22.79 10.80 5.03
CA LYS A 463 21.59 10.10 5.47
C LYS A 463 20.62 11.08 6.10
N PHE A 464 19.34 10.79 5.94
CA PHE A 464 18.30 11.49 6.67
C PHE A 464 18.40 11.22 8.18
N SER A 465 18.16 12.25 8.96
CA SER A 465 18.02 12.22 10.41
C SER A 465 16.65 12.80 10.80
N ASP A 466 16.20 12.52 12.02
CA ASP A 466 14.99 13.15 12.57
C ASP A 466 15.21 14.67 12.71
N GLY A 467 14.37 15.47 12.07
CA GLY A 467 14.47 16.93 12.13
C GLY A 467 13.93 17.55 13.41
N GLY A 468 13.35 16.74 14.31
CA GLY A 468 12.88 17.15 15.63
C GLY A 468 11.52 17.85 15.63
N LEU A 469 10.81 17.88 14.50
CA LEU A 469 9.44 18.36 14.43
C LEU A 469 8.50 17.27 14.97
N SER A 470 7.74 17.55 16.05
CA SER A 470 6.63 16.69 16.46
C SER A 470 5.41 17.51 16.85
N SER A 471 4.32 17.39 16.09
CA SER A 471 3.07 18.09 16.42
C SER A 471 1.81 17.38 15.91
N SER A 472 0.65 17.68 16.50
CA SER A 472 -0.66 17.02 16.26
C SER A 472 -1.12 16.95 14.78
N PRO A 473 -1.90 15.91 14.37
CA PRO A 473 -2.31 15.61 12.99
C PRO A 473 -2.98 16.71 12.15
N LEU A 474 -2.78 16.68 10.81
CA LEU A 474 -3.78 16.87 9.71
C LEU A 474 -3.16 17.03 8.28
N ALA A 475 -4.01 17.16 7.25
CA ALA A 475 -4.07 16.34 6.02
C ALA A 475 -3.35 16.79 4.71
N THR A 476 -2.61 17.90 4.66
CA THR A 476 -1.85 18.29 3.44
C THR A 476 -0.65 19.16 3.82
N LEU A 477 0.49 18.95 3.17
CA LEU A 477 1.75 19.63 3.47
C LEU A 477 2.24 20.40 2.24
N ALA A 478 2.74 21.62 2.46
CA ALA A 478 3.47 22.40 1.47
C ALA A 478 4.68 23.04 2.16
N SER A 479 5.84 23.03 1.49
CA SER A 479 7.10 23.51 2.04
C SER A 479 7.87 24.35 1.03
N ALA A 480 8.73 25.24 1.52
CA ALA A 480 9.64 26.03 0.72
C ALA A 480 10.88 26.46 1.52
N TRP A 481 11.95 26.85 0.82
CA TRP A 481 13.23 27.22 1.43
C TRP A 481 13.16 28.66 1.99
N ARG A 482 13.47 28.81 3.29
CA ARG A 482 12.99 29.83 4.26
C ARG A 482 11.54 29.57 4.75
N LEU A 483 11.46 28.74 5.79
CA LEU A 483 10.31 28.01 6.33
C LEU A 483 9.03 28.85 6.64
N ARG A 484 7.87 28.51 6.03
CA ARG A 484 6.52 28.79 6.58
C ARG A 484 5.51 27.70 6.18
N MET A 485 4.95 26.99 7.16
CA MET A 485 3.95 25.92 6.97
C MET A 485 2.57 26.32 7.51
N ARG A 486 1.47 25.82 6.92
CA ARG A 486 0.07 26.09 7.36
C ARG A 486 -0.83 24.85 7.31
N ARG A 487 -1.77 24.79 8.27
CA ARG A 487 -2.74 23.69 8.56
C ARG A 487 -4.15 24.06 8.08
N SER A 488 -5.06 23.08 7.94
CA SER A 488 -6.51 23.31 7.80
C SER A 488 -7.37 22.48 8.80
N ASN A 489 -8.48 23.07 9.29
CA ASN A 489 -9.15 22.98 10.62
C ASN A 489 -9.78 21.64 11.10
N LEU A 490 -9.85 21.31 12.42
CA LEU A 490 -10.79 21.90 13.41
C LEU A 490 -10.30 22.00 14.89
N ARG A 491 -10.54 23.18 15.48
CA ARG A 491 -10.34 23.71 16.86
C ARG A 491 -8.91 24.11 17.30
N LEU A 492 -8.61 25.40 17.08
CA LEU A 492 -7.65 26.29 17.80
C LEU A 492 -6.16 25.91 17.77
N ALA A 493 -5.38 26.31 16.76
CA ALA A 493 -3.90 26.49 16.88
C ALA A 493 -3.23 26.98 15.56
N ARG A 494 -2.34 28.00 15.53
CA ARG A 494 -0.93 28.17 16.03
C ARG A 494 0.14 27.83 14.97
N THR A 495 1.06 28.76 14.70
CA THR A 495 2.19 28.65 13.74
C THR A 495 3.55 28.73 14.45
N PRO A 496 4.55 27.86 14.16
CA PRO A 496 5.93 28.00 14.64
C PRO A 496 6.78 28.92 13.73
N MET A 497 7.59 29.82 14.29
CA MET A 497 8.61 30.61 13.58
C MET A 497 10.03 30.15 13.95
N GLY A 498 10.90 30.02 12.94
CA GLY A 498 12.30 29.62 13.09
C GLY A 498 13.27 30.81 13.01
N SER A 499 13.77 31.26 14.15
CA SER A 499 15.00 32.06 14.27
C SER A 499 15.63 31.80 15.64
N ASP A 500 16.72 31.00 15.69
CA ASP A 500 17.72 30.72 16.76
C ASP A 500 17.38 30.91 18.25
N SER A 501 16.10 30.90 18.59
CA SER A 501 15.55 31.00 19.93
C SER A 501 14.17 30.36 19.88
N ARG A 502 13.83 29.60 20.93
CA ARG A 502 12.62 28.76 21.05
C ARG A 502 11.43 29.30 20.25
N TRP A 503 10.88 28.44 19.39
CA TRP A 503 9.74 28.66 18.47
C TRP A 503 8.66 29.65 19.00
N PRO A 504 8.62 30.90 18.51
CA PRO A 504 7.54 31.83 18.83
C PRO A 504 6.31 31.62 17.94
N ASN A 505 5.12 31.89 18.50
CA ASN A 505 3.83 31.81 17.79
C ASN A 505 3.62 33.01 16.84
N GLY A 506 3.36 32.76 15.56
CA GLY A 506 2.98 33.77 14.54
C GLY A 506 1.47 34.02 14.35
N ALA A 507 1.11 35.16 13.74
CA ALA A 507 -0.25 35.72 13.63
C ALA A 507 -0.99 35.31 12.35
N VAL A 508 -1.96 34.39 12.43
CA VAL A 508 -2.97 34.17 11.36
C VAL A 508 -4.23 33.48 11.91
N ALA A 509 -5.38 34.16 11.89
CA ALA A 509 -6.65 33.60 12.38
C ALA A 509 -7.72 33.33 11.29
N ALA A 510 -7.42 33.56 10.00
CA ALA A 510 -8.46 33.79 8.98
C ALA A 510 -8.45 32.86 7.74
N LEU A 511 -7.86 31.67 7.77
CA LEU A 511 -7.77 30.79 6.58
C LEU A 511 -8.83 29.68 6.58
N GLY A 512 -9.41 29.41 5.42
CA GLY A 512 -10.36 28.32 5.16
C GLY A 512 -9.70 26.92 5.10
N SER A 513 -10.52 25.89 4.86
CA SER A 513 -10.09 24.49 4.76
C SER A 513 -9.90 23.99 3.33
N GLY A 514 -8.78 23.32 3.03
CA GLY A 514 -8.57 22.50 1.81
C GLY A 514 -7.10 22.27 1.42
N LEU A 515 -6.87 21.72 0.22
CA LEU A 515 -5.55 21.38 -0.36
C LEU A 515 -4.65 22.61 -0.46
N ALA A 516 -3.34 22.47 -0.22
CA ALA A 516 -2.40 23.58 -0.14
C ALA A 516 -1.17 23.39 -1.03
N ALA A 517 -0.78 24.43 -1.76
CA ALA A 517 0.49 24.53 -2.49
C ALA A 517 1.19 25.85 -2.17
N LEU A 518 2.52 25.87 -2.05
CA LEU A 518 3.29 27.06 -1.66
C LEU A 518 4.32 27.41 -2.74
N ILE A 519 4.36 28.68 -3.16
CA ILE A 519 5.46 29.28 -3.93
C ILE A 519 6.18 30.28 -3.02
N THR A 520 7.50 30.22 -3.01
CA THR A 520 8.34 31.29 -2.47
C THR A 520 9.09 31.98 -3.59
N LYS A 521 9.00 33.31 -3.64
CA LYS A 521 9.81 34.15 -4.51
C LYS A 521 10.77 34.95 -3.64
N VAL A 522 12.06 34.75 -3.84
CA VAL A 522 13.08 35.63 -3.25
C VAL A 522 13.32 36.77 -4.22
N ASP A 523 13.00 38.00 -3.80
CA ASP A 523 13.35 39.19 -4.56
C ASP A 523 14.80 39.56 -4.24
N ALA A 524 15.71 39.24 -5.18
CA ALA A 524 17.13 39.49 -5.02
C ALA A 524 17.47 40.99 -4.95
N THR A 525 16.63 41.85 -5.52
CA THR A 525 16.83 43.30 -5.54
C THR A 525 16.42 43.98 -4.23
N ALA A 526 15.48 43.41 -3.47
CA ALA A 526 14.97 43.99 -2.24
C ALA A 526 15.43 43.27 -0.95
N GLY A 527 16.14 42.15 -1.06
CA GLY A 527 16.52 41.32 0.09
C GLY A 527 15.32 40.71 0.84
N THR A 528 14.12 40.78 0.25
CA THR A 528 12.86 40.36 0.85
C THR A 528 12.29 39.11 0.20
N THR A 529 11.74 38.23 1.02
CA THR A 529 11.08 37.00 0.57
C THR A 529 9.57 37.22 0.52
N SER A 530 9.00 37.20 -0.68
CA SER A 530 7.55 37.15 -0.88
C SER A 530 7.09 35.71 -0.99
N MET A 531 5.89 35.40 -0.51
CA MET A 531 5.34 34.04 -0.58
C MET A 531 3.91 34.06 -1.08
N SER A 532 3.58 33.13 -1.95
CA SER A 532 2.20 32.86 -2.36
C SER A 532 1.81 31.47 -1.89
N LEU A 533 0.68 31.36 -1.21
CA LEU A 533 0.08 30.11 -0.80
C LEU A 533 -1.24 29.96 -1.54
N PHE A 534 -1.41 28.84 -2.22
CA PHE A 534 -2.63 28.48 -2.91
C PHE A 534 -3.39 27.47 -2.07
N LEU A 535 -4.64 27.79 -1.74
CA LEU A 535 -5.51 26.96 -0.91
C LEU A 535 -6.80 26.68 -1.66
N GLN A 536 -7.22 25.42 -1.74
CA GLN A 536 -8.56 25.11 -2.20
C GLN A 536 -9.56 25.42 -1.08
N ASN A 537 -10.61 26.19 -1.36
CA ASN A 537 -11.66 26.50 -0.42
C ASN A 537 -12.68 25.36 -0.39
N SER A 538 -12.90 24.76 0.77
CA SER A 538 -13.85 23.64 0.96
C SER A 538 -15.31 23.96 0.61
N LYS A 539 -15.71 25.25 0.58
CA LYS A 539 -17.12 25.63 0.35
C LYS A 539 -17.51 25.60 -1.12
N ASP A 540 -16.62 26.06 -1.99
CA ASP A 540 -16.86 26.23 -3.43
C ASP A 540 -15.81 25.52 -4.29
N ALA A 541 -14.88 24.81 -3.65
CA ALA A 541 -13.74 24.13 -4.26
C ALA A 541 -12.81 25.05 -5.07
N ALA A 542 -12.91 26.37 -4.86
CA ALA A 542 -12.17 27.38 -5.60
C ALA A 542 -10.74 27.51 -5.07
N LEU A 543 -9.75 27.72 -5.95
CA LEU A 543 -8.35 27.85 -5.55
C LEU A 543 -8.04 29.32 -5.24
N GLU A 544 -7.81 29.64 -3.96
CA GLU A 544 -7.50 30.96 -3.43
C GLU A 544 -5.99 31.20 -3.31
N GLU A 545 -5.50 32.38 -3.72
CA GLU A 545 -4.12 32.81 -3.52
C GLU A 545 -4.03 33.73 -2.28
N TRP A 546 -3.13 33.38 -1.37
CA TRP A 546 -2.77 34.15 -0.20
C TRP A 546 -1.33 34.62 -0.36
N ARG A 547 -1.11 35.94 -0.40
CA ARG A 547 0.24 36.51 -0.51
C ARG A 547 0.73 36.99 0.84
N PHE A 548 1.98 36.68 1.14
CA PHE A 548 2.75 37.32 2.19
C PHE A 548 3.67 38.36 1.56
N ASP A 549 3.40 39.63 1.85
CA ASP A 549 4.22 40.76 1.45
C ASP A 549 4.90 41.36 2.70
N PRO A 550 6.22 41.22 2.84
CA PRO A 550 6.95 41.80 3.97
C PRO A 550 7.09 43.33 3.91
N GLN A 551 6.87 43.98 2.76
CA GLN A 551 7.08 45.42 2.61
C GLN A 551 5.77 46.24 2.61
N GLY A 552 4.61 45.60 2.64
CA GLY A 552 3.32 46.29 2.67
C GLY A 552 3.07 47.17 1.44
N MET A 553 3.67 46.83 0.28
CA MET A 553 3.50 47.60 -0.96
C MET A 553 2.03 47.66 -1.41
N TRP A 554 1.20 46.73 -0.93
CA TRP A 554 -0.20 46.59 -1.33
C TRP A 554 -1.20 46.76 -0.18
N ALA A 555 -0.74 46.86 1.08
CA ALA A 555 -1.59 47.07 2.25
C ALA A 555 -0.79 47.67 3.42
N ALA A 556 -1.43 48.55 4.20
CA ALA A 556 -0.83 49.28 5.33
C ALA A 556 -0.44 48.41 6.56
N SER A 557 -0.29 47.10 6.40
CA SER A 557 0.03 46.18 7.50
C SER A 557 0.86 44.97 7.03
N TRP A 558 1.92 44.65 7.78
CA TRP A 558 2.63 43.38 7.70
C TRP A 558 1.66 42.22 7.89
N GLY A 559 1.57 41.32 6.92
CA GLY A 559 0.66 40.18 7.07
C GLY A 559 0.38 39.41 5.79
N TRP A 560 -0.45 38.40 5.94
CA TRP A 560 -1.00 37.66 4.81
C TRP A 560 -2.25 38.37 4.31
N VAL A 561 -2.27 38.70 3.03
CA VAL A 561 -3.41 39.35 2.39
C VAL A 561 -4.03 38.34 1.42
N PRO A 562 -5.33 37.99 1.59
CA PRO A 562 -6.02 37.22 0.56
C PRO A 562 -6.13 38.10 -0.69
N GLN A 563 -5.69 37.59 -1.84
CA GLN A 563 -5.95 38.26 -3.10
C GLN A 563 -7.03 37.49 -3.87
N LEU A 564 -8.11 38.20 -4.21
CA LEU A 564 -9.15 37.72 -5.13
C LEU A 564 -8.67 37.59 -6.59
N LEU A 565 -7.37 37.85 -6.84
CA LEU A 565 -6.69 37.53 -8.11
C LEU A 565 -6.48 36.03 -8.32
N ALA A 566 -6.92 35.22 -7.36
CA ALA A 566 -6.81 33.78 -7.44
C ALA A 566 -7.44 33.22 -8.73
N PRO A 567 -6.94 32.10 -9.26
CA PRO A 567 -7.49 31.44 -10.44
C PRO A 567 -8.89 30.81 -10.22
N ASN A 568 -9.75 31.41 -9.38
CA ASN A 568 -11.11 30.98 -9.07
C ASN A 568 -12.02 30.84 -10.30
N ARG A 569 -11.74 31.54 -11.41
CA ARG A 569 -12.43 31.34 -12.70
C ARG A 569 -11.78 30.31 -13.62
N VAL A 570 -10.56 29.90 -13.31
CA VAL A 570 -9.65 29.08 -14.13
C VAL A 570 -9.77 27.61 -13.72
N PHE A 571 -9.86 27.31 -12.41
CA PHE A 571 -10.11 25.97 -11.87
C PHE A 571 -11.56 25.82 -11.34
N GLN A 572 -12.57 26.04 -12.19
CA GLN A 572 -13.99 26.07 -11.76
C GLN A 572 -14.63 24.72 -11.41
N THR A 573 -13.90 23.61 -11.47
CA THR A 573 -14.46 22.28 -11.17
C THR A 573 -13.61 21.59 -10.14
N ALA A 574 -14.20 21.32 -8.97
CA ALA A 574 -13.56 20.73 -7.80
C ALA A 574 -12.51 19.69 -8.19
N LEU A 575 -11.24 20.05 -7.97
CA LEU A 575 -10.11 19.12 -7.97
C LEU A 575 -10.47 17.99 -6.98
N PRO A 576 -10.23 16.71 -7.31
CA PRO A 576 -10.40 15.67 -6.31
C PRO A 576 -9.54 16.00 -5.08
N ILE A 577 -10.10 15.80 -3.89
CA ILE A 577 -9.36 15.93 -2.62
C ILE A 577 -8.25 14.87 -2.65
N GLY A 578 -7.03 15.28 -2.99
CA GLY A 578 -5.90 14.41 -3.33
C GLY A 578 -5.12 14.83 -4.58
N ALA A 579 -5.69 15.69 -5.44
CA ALA A 579 -4.97 16.27 -6.58
C ALA A 579 -3.82 17.15 -6.08
N GLY A 580 -2.58 16.75 -6.40
CA GLY A 580 -1.42 17.58 -6.10
C GLY A 580 -1.57 18.93 -6.80
N VAL A 581 -1.58 20.01 -6.02
CA VAL A 581 -1.35 21.35 -6.54
C VAL A 581 0.13 21.62 -6.30
N CYS A 582 0.86 21.88 -7.37
CA CYS A 582 2.27 22.23 -7.28
C CYS A 582 2.49 23.58 -7.94
N ALA A 583 3.39 24.35 -7.38
CA ALA A 583 3.51 25.74 -7.70
C ALA A 583 5.02 26.02 -7.85
N PHE A 584 5.42 26.53 -9.02
CA PHE A 584 6.83 26.59 -9.41
C PHE A 584 7.14 27.88 -10.17
N MET A 585 8.42 28.26 -10.16
CA MET A 585 8.91 29.43 -10.88
C MET A 585 9.65 28.99 -12.14
N ASP A 586 9.37 29.67 -13.24
CA ASP A 586 10.11 29.61 -14.50
C ASP A 586 10.61 31.04 -14.78
N GLY A 587 11.88 31.31 -14.44
CA GLY A 587 12.42 32.66 -14.42
C GLY A 587 11.57 33.62 -13.55
N ALA A 588 10.92 34.59 -14.20
CA ALA A 588 10.04 35.56 -13.54
C ALA A 588 8.55 35.14 -13.48
N THR A 589 8.21 34.00 -14.07
CA THR A 589 6.83 33.52 -14.24
C THR A 589 6.47 32.53 -13.14
N ALA A 590 5.37 32.79 -12.42
CA ALA A 590 4.80 31.84 -11.49
C ALA A 590 3.84 30.90 -12.23
N ASN A 591 3.91 29.61 -11.94
CA ASN A 591 3.04 28.60 -12.53
C ASN A 591 2.36 27.78 -11.43
N ILE A 592 1.15 27.32 -11.70
CA ILE A 592 0.40 26.39 -10.86
C ILE A 592 0.00 25.23 -11.73
N ALA A 593 0.41 24.03 -11.35
CA ALA A 593 -0.05 22.78 -11.92
C ALA A 593 -1.06 22.12 -10.98
N ALA A 594 -2.11 21.54 -11.55
CA ALA A 594 -3.10 20.75 -10.82
C ALA A 594 -3.63 19.62 -11.70
N LEU A 595 -4.17 18.58 -11.07
CA LEU A 595 -4.91 17.52 -11.76
C LEU A 595 -6.38 17.93 -11.91
N SER A 596 -6.86 18.07 -13.14
CA SER A 596 -8.27 18.34 -13.43
C SER A 596 -9.17 17.14 -13.03
N ARG A 597 -10.50 17.33 -13.03
CA ARG A 597 -11.46 16.21 -12.81
C ARG A 597 -11.32 15.07 -13.82
N SER A 598 -10.83 15.37 -15.01
CA SER A 598 -10.56 14.38 -16.06
C SER A 598 -9.14 13.80 -15.96
N ASN A 599 -8.43 14.01 -14.84
CA ASN A 599 -7.04 13.63 -14.58
C ASN A 599 -6.00 14.23 -15.53
N ASN A 600 -6.39 15.21 -16.33
CA ASN A 600 -5.43 15.96 -17.13
C ASN A 600 -4.60 16.86 -16.21
N VAL A 601 -3.28 16.87 -16.41
CA VAL A 601 -2.42 17.90 -15.83
C VAL A 601 -2.73 19.21 -16.53
N ILE A 602 -3.28 20.15 -15.77
CA ILE A 602 -3.56 21.50 -16.22
C ILE A 602 -2.62 22.48 -15.53
N VAL A 603 -2.11 23.43 -16.29
CA VAL A 603 -1.19 24.45 -15.76
C VAL A 603 -1.70 25.84 -16.09
N ALA A 604 -1.78 26.67 -15.07
CA ALA A 604 -2.01 28.10 -15.18
C ALA A 604 -0.69 28.84 -14.98
N SER A 605 -0.42 29.83 -15.81
CA SER A 605 0.79 30.66 -15.74
C SER A 605 0.41 32.11 -15.45
N PHE A 606 1.14 32.75 -14.55
CA PHE A 606 0.94 34.14 -14.19
C PHE A 606 1.61 35.07 -15.20
N ASP A 607 0.83 35.91 -15.86
CA ASP A 607 1.34 36.96 -16.76
C ASP A 607 1.67 38.20 -15.93
N ALA A 608 2.97 38.40 -15.67
CA ALA A 608 3.45 39.55 -14.91
C ALA A 608 3.13 40.90 -15.58
N SER A 609 3.06 40.95 -16.92
CA SER A 609 2.79 42.19 -17.66
C SER A 609 1.34 42.64 -17.51
N LYS A 610 0.42 41.66 -17.39
CA LYS A 610 -1.02 41.91 -17.22
C LYS A 610 -1.47 41.80 -15.76
N ASN A 611 -0.57 41.41 -14.86
CA ASN A 611 -0.85 41.13 -13.45
C ASN A 611 -2.06 40.19 -13.28
N THR A 612 -2.16 39.14 -14.11
CA THR A 612 -3.29 38.20 -14.12
C THR A 612 -2.83 36.78 -14.43
N TRP A 613 -3.59 35.79 -13.96
CA TRP A 613 -3.42 34.41 -14.39
C TRP A 613 -3.97 34.21 -15.80
N ASN A 614 -3.21 33.51 -16.64
CA ASN A 614 -3.70 33.01 -17.91
C ASN A 614 -4.69 31.85 -17.68
N ALA A 615 -5.56 31.60 -18.65
CA ALA A 615 -6.41 30.42 -18.65
C ALA A 615 -5.55 29.14 -18.57
N PRO A 616 -6.00 28.11 -17.83
CA PRO A 616 -5.20 26.92 -17.65
C PRO A 616 -5.14 26.16 -18.98
N LYS A 617 -3.97 25.64 -19.31
CA LYS A 617 -3.78 24.78 -20.49
C LYS A 617 -3.60 23.35 -20.01
N GLY A 618 -4.34 22.43 -20.62
CA GLY A 618 -4.05 21.00 -20.47
C GLY A 618 -2.73 20.69 -21.15
N ILE A 619 -1.79 20.11 -20.40
CA ILE A 619 -0.48 19.69 -20.91
C ILE A 619 -0.51 18.21 -21.26
N PHE A 620 -1.30 17.41 -20.56
CA PHE A 620 -1.34 15.97 -20.73
C PHE A 620 -2.73 15.40 -20.46
N SER A 621 -3.11 14.40 -21.26
CA SER A 621 -4.34 13.63 -21.14
C SER A 621 -4.10 12.22 -21.68
N ASP A 622 -3.86 11.26 -20.79
CA ASP A 622 -3.79 9.83 -21.14
C ASP A 622 -5.14 9.12 -20.94
N GLY A 623 -6.09 9.76 -20.28
CA GLY A 623 -7.39 9.17 -19.92
C GLY A 623 -7.32 8.23 -18.72
N THR A 624 -6.15 8.06 -18.11
CA THR A 624 -5.88 7.18 -16.97
C THR A 624 -5.72 8.00 -15.69
N ARG A 625 -6.22 7.48 -14.56
CA ARG A 625 -6.34 8.31 -13.34
C ARG A 625 -5.01 8.42 -12.60
N SER A 626 -4.73 9.60 -12.04
CA SER A 626 -3.50 9.92 -11.31
C SER A 626 -3.77 10.30 -9.86
N SER A 627 -3.01 9.74 -8.91
CA SER A 627 -3.19 9.95 -7.46
C SER A 627 -2.31 11.02 -6.83
N GLY A 628 -1.25 11.43 -7.51
CA GLY A 628 -0.22 12.29 -6.94
C GLY A 628 0.47 13.08 -8.05
N LEU A 629 0.78 14.34 -7.78
CA LEU A 629 1.47 15.23 -8.71
C LEU A 629 2.60 15.96 -7.98
N ALA A 630 3.82 15.79 -8.47
CA ALA A 630 4.96 16.62 -8.10
C ALA A 630 5.45 17.36 -9.34
N VAL A 631 5.76 18.65 -9.23
CA VAL A 631 6.27 19.44 -10.35
C VAL A 631 7.56 20.14 -9.95
N LEU A 632 8.53 20.10 -10.87
CA LEU A 632 9.81 20.78 -10.77
C LEU A 632 9.97 21.71 -11.97
N ALA A 633 10.64 22.83 -11.75
CA ALA A 633 11.10 23.69 -12.81
C ALA A 633 12.44 24.31 -12.46
N TRP A 634 13.31 24.42 -13.45
CA TRP A 634 14.59 25.11 -13.34
C TRP A 634 14.99 25.69 -14.70
N ASN A 635 15.96 26.61 -14.69
CA ASN A 635 16.54 27.14 -15.91
C ASN A 635 17.86 26.40 -16.21
N GLU A 636 18.04 25.99 -17.46
CA GLU A 636 19.31 25.53 -17.98
C GLU A 636 20.27 26.71 -18.24
N GLU A 637 21.55 26.42 -18.46
CA GLU A 637 22.60 27.43 -18.70
C GLU A 637 22.34 28.28 -19.96
N ASN A 638 21.65 27.71 -20.95
CA ASN A 638 21.20 28.42 -22.16
C ASN A 638 20.03 29.41 -21.90
N GLY A 639 19.48 29.43 -20.69
CA GLY A 639 18.33 30.25 -20.31
C GLY A 639 16.97 29.60 -20.60
N ASP A 640 16.94 28.38 -21.13
CA ASP A 640 15.70 27.64 -21.35
C ASP A 640 15.19 27.05 -20.04
N ALA A 641 13.88 27.15 -19.82
CA ALA A 641 13.26 26.58 -18.65
C ALA A 641 12.83 25.13 -18.89
N VAL A 642 13.38 24.23 -18.10
CA VAL A 642 12.98 22.82 -18.08
C VAL A 642 11.94 22.64 -17.00
N LYS A 643 10.81 22.04 -17.39
CA LYS A 643 9.72 21.72 -16.47
C LYS A 643 9.48 20.23 -16.52
N ARG A 644 9.40 19.63 -15.33
CA ARG A 644 9.13 18.20 -15.16
C ARG A 644 7.96 18.01 -14.21
N ALA A 645 6.99 17.21 -14.61
CA ALA A 645 5.94 16.72 -13.72
C ALA A 645 6.08 15.22 -13.54
N TYR A 646 5.92 14.78 -12.30
CA TYR A 646 5.81 13.39 -11.93
C TYR A 646 4.39 13.12 -11.50
N MET A 647 3.79 12.10 -12.07
CA MET A 647 2.44 11.69 -11.73
C MET A 647 2.33 10.18 -11.75
N GLN A 648 1.40 9.59 -11.01
CA GLN A 648 1.11 8.17 -11.17
C GLN A 648 0.14 7.98 -12.34
N VAL A 649 0.34 6.99 -13.21
CA VAL A 649 -0.58 6.68 -14.32
C VAL A 649 -1.07 5.25 -14.17
N GLN A 650 -2.38 5.04 -13.99
CA GLN A 650 -2.94 3.69 -13.87
C GLN A 650 -3.16 3.05 -15.25
N GLY A 651 -2.25 2.14 -15.66
CA GLY A 651 -2.38 1.42 -16.94
C GLY A 651 -1.73 0.02 -17.03
N GLY A 652 -1.14 -0.50 -15.94
CA GLY A 652 -0.56 -1.85 -15.92
C GLY A 652 0.61 -2.03 -14.95
N THR A 653 1.24 -0.92 -14.55
CA THR A 653 2.29 -0.86 -13.53
C THR A 653 2.04 0.37 -12.64
N SER A 654 2.38 0.32 -11.35
CA SER A 654 2.21 1.46 -10.41
C SER A 654 3.28 2.55 -10.61
N ASP A 655 3.74 2.75 -11.84
CA ASP A 655 4.94 3.54 -12.08
C ASP A 655 4.63 5.04 -12.09
N ALA A 656 5.51 5.84 -11.50
CA ALA A 656 5.40 7.29 -11.53
C ALA A 656 5.84 7.83 -12.90
N CYS A 657 4.94 8.21 -13.79
CA CYS A 657 5.28 8.77 -15.10
C CYS A 657 5.89 10.17 -14.99
N GLU A 658 6.87 10.44 -15.87
CA GLU A 658 7.52 11.73 -16.01
C GLU A 658 7.03 12.42 -17.29
N LEU A 659 6.60 13.67 -17.16
CA LEU A 659 6.31 14.56 -18.26
C LEU A 659 7.34 15.68 -18.30
N CYS A 660 7.93 15.90 -19.47
CA CYS A 660 8.77 17.06 -19.72
C CYS A 660 8.06 18.02 -20.70
N TRP A 661 8.07 19.32 -20.42
CA TRP A 661 7.57 20.34 -21.37
C TRP A 661 8.42 21.61 -21.38
N ASP A 662 8.36 22.32 -22.51
CA ASP A 662 9.08 23.56 -22.75
C ASP A 662 8.32 24.83 -22.30
N ALA A 663 8.91 26.01 -22.53
CA ALA A 663 8.27 27.30 -22.26
C ALA A 663 6.95 27.51 -23.04
N ASN A 664 6.75 26.82 -24.16
CA ASN A 664 5.56 26.88 -25.00
C ASN A 664 4.52 25.80 -24.66
N MET A 665 4.74 25.02 -23.60
CA MET A 665 3.87 23.91 -23.17
C MET A 665 3.81 22.77 -24.19
N ARG A 666 4.85 22.60 -25.01
CA ARG A 666 4.99 21.44 -25.89
C ARG A 666 5.60 20.28 -25.12
N VAL A 667 4.90 19.16 -25.08
CA VAL A 667 5.37 17.90 -24.49
C VAL A 667 6.31 17.23 -25.49
N TRP A 668 7.47 16.77 -25.02
CA TRP A 668 8.51 16.19 -25.86
C TRP A 668 9.04 14.84 -25.34
N SER A 669 8.61 14.41 -24.15
CA SER A 669 8.79 13.05 -23.67
C SER A 669 7.69 12.66 -22.67
N GLU A 670 7.06 11.51 -22.91
CA GLU A 670 6.25 10.75 -21.95
C GLU A 670 7.02 9.46 -21.67
N SER A 671 7.32 9.16 -20.40
CA SER A 671 8.00 7.91 -20.02
C SER A 671 7.05 6.73 -19.76
N ALA A 672 5.80 6.79 -20.22
CA ALA A 672 4.83 5.70 -20.16
C ALA A 672 4.64 5.05 -21.53
N SER A 673 4.61 3.72 -21.60
CA SER A 673 4.25 2.97 -22.81
C SER A 673 2.79 3.24 -23.27
N PRO A 674 2.42 2.97 -24.54
CA PRO A 674 1.68 3.92 -25.37
C PRO A 674 0.16 3.83 -25.24
N VAL A 675 -0.49 4.98 -25.06
CA VAL A 675 -1.88 5.18 -25.51
C VAL A 675 -1.85 5.81 -26.90
N THR A 676 -2.66 5.25 -27.80
CA THR A 676 -2.73 5.56 -29.22
C THR A 676 -3.13 7.02 -29.46
N LEU A 677 -2.29 7.80 -30.14
CA LEU A 677 -2.74 9.05 -30.77
C LEU A 677 -3.75 8.70 -31.87
N ASN A 678 -5.00 9.12 -31.70
CA ASN A 678 -5.95 9.18 -32.81
C ASN A 678 -5.39 10.11 -33.89
N SER A 679 -4.83 9.51 -34.94
CA SER A 679 -4.52 10.19 -36.18
C SER A 679 -5.80 10.51 -36.93
N GLU A 680 -6.22 11.79 -36.97
CA GLU A 680 -7.08 12.43 -37.99
C GLU A 680 -7.40 13.87 -37.51
N LYS A 681 -7.13 14.99 -38.19
CA LYS A 681 -6.94 15.31 -39.60
C LYS A 681 -5.96 16.49 -39.75
N LYS A 682 -4.87 16.28 -40.49
CA LYS A 682 -4.39 17.33 -41.40
C LYS A 682 -5.40 17.41 -42.55
N LYS A 683 -6.12 18.51 -42.66
CA LYS A 683 -6.72 18.91 -43.94
C LYS A 683 -5.78 19.94 -44.56
N ASP A 684 -5.10 19.52 -45.61
CA ASP A 684 -4.61 20.45 -46.62
C ASP A 684 -5.82 21.10 -47.31
N LYS A 685 -6.00 22.40 -47.07
CA LYS A 685 -6.34 23.44 -48.05
C LYS A 685 -6.24 24.81 -47.39
#